data_AF-A0A261EXR7-F1
#
_entry.id   AF-A0A261EXR7-F1
#
_cell.length_a   1.000
_cell.length_b   1.000
_cell.length_c   1.000
_cell.angle_alpha   90.00
_cell.angle_beta   90.00
_cell.angle_gamma   90.00
#
_symmetry.space_group_name_H-M   'P 1'
#
loop_
_entity.id
_entity.type
_entity.pdbx_description
1 polymer ?
#
loop_
_entity_poly.entity_id
_entity_poly.type
_entity_poly.pdbx_seq_one_letter_code
_entity_poly.pdbx_strand_id
1 'polypeptide(L)'
;MKIRALAIKGIGPYKDEFFIDFGKLSRNGLFLIDGDTGAGKSTIIDAICFALFGTMTRNDGEAGKERMRSRFLDKQAGADASRVELIFSENGTTYYIRRIPGYNRPKRGHLDAPESEWKHESEAVTVKQLNQQGFYSAQESAEDMTDIRKAGEALIDFARNDADATVVANGARQADGSKGAKQTDGVIPKIVGLNADQFRTVICLPQGQFESFLKAKPEDRSKMLIDIFRLGLYKDIEDALQDMEREKNAGIASSSSVLHGKVSELKGALSNLPSDDDASDNHDDSNTDDSDADDSEVEAAPTGLRDLLEEWNGVADGSKNDQLVELPVDNVPTKRQELDGILDRIDAKLDALTTQGDAIRRKALQKRDEAQADCTVAGKLEEDLHKQKELVENQTSLAAGKAQIDEISRRVEAARNAQPVSDAHDAVSEAETAVSQKQKDLKEATDRLEAMESKEALTKRQTEAQKAQTAVAAGEAERQTCQSDLNQLDQLDQAEKELAGLQEDVASAQKTLEEAEAKLAECGDPEKIVSDYDNAQNIVTSEPARQTAFDTATKALADFDELDRLHAEEAKLGKAEKAAHAAHDAAQKKYEEAELERRIAELGALEDGQPCPVCGSTEHPRTRTASDADATAAAEEAAAQLKDAQAAWESAKSELNQCRGKVAALENGLKDTTRDAAQSDRDAARTALDTIEQTKKALPGLKEASQALDAAQKARDKAQNEVSVQQGKATTKQEDVAKRREACAGKNRSELTDRIAALDKQIEADREIAASLDAIAKALDERTKAEADCRSCTDVLEQKRKDLESARAKLDKSISEHGFASLDAALAAVIDPQELSALDGQVRSYEQKVTSTNDQLDAATKDLRGHLAEDGGRALRLLSLDELPKNLALWTAGESDSDADAEQAVAVRRTHLGSAIAAIDGEELRARLGEASQAYDDANSAYESAKSSYDDFADKRQAIDEAADDWEATRTEAWPYQRMSQLLRGNNSKGDNADKLTISAYAVQQIFTAVLDETNVILRGIHGGIFRLSLGSGAKGNAKQGLPISVYDARTNRNSDVKTLSGGETFFISLALSLGLARVVQTRTSGIEMGVFFIDEGFGTLDDTCRRDVILELQKLAEQGRSIGIISHVSQLQESIGTQIKVTRGESAGGKEGDGPSRIDFQLV
;
A
#
# COMPACT_ATOMS: atom_id res chain seq x y z
N MET A 1 -7.15 -36.52 -13.59
CA MET A 1 -7.27 -37.94 -13.20
C MET A 1 -7.47 -38.91 -14.36
N LYS A 2 -6.55 -39.87 -14.58
CA LYS A 2 -6.72 -41.02 -15.50
C LYS A 2 -6.62 -42.33 -14.72
N ILE A 3 -7.63 -43.19 -14.81
CA ILE A 3 -7.60 -44.53 -14.20
C ILE A 3 -6.77 -45.45 -15.11
N ARG A 4 -5.80 -46.17 -14.54
CA ARG A 4 -4.85 -47.01 -15.28
C ARG A 4 -5.19 -48.50 -15.15
N ALA A 5 -5.30 -48.99 -13.92
CA ALA A 5 -5.59 -50.40 -13.67
C ALA A 5 -6.38 -50.60 -12.38
N LEU A 6 -7.16 -51.68 -12.31
CA LEU A 6 -7.95 -52.08 -11.16
C LEU A 6 -7.79 -53.59 -10.92
N ALA A 7 -7.52 -53.99 -9.69
CA ALA A 7 -7.66 -55.36 -9.23
C ALA A 7 -8.76 -55.47 -8.19
N ILE A 8 -9.63 -56.46 -8.36
CA ILE A 8 -10.75 -56.75 -7.45
C ILE A 8 -10.62 -58.20 -7.00
N LYS A 9 -10.64 -58.44 -5.69
CA LYS A 9 -10.66 -59.79 -5.13
C LYS A 9 -11.65 -59.87 -3.98
N GLY A 10 -12.57 -60.83 -4.03
CA GLY A 10 -13.48 -61.09 -2.91
C GLY A 10 -14.39 -59.91 -2.57
N ILE A 11 -14.86 -59.18 -3.59
CA ILE A 11 -15.72 -58.00 -3.48
C ILE A 11 -17.06 -58.26 -4.17
N GLY A 12 -18.17 -58.01 -3.47
CA GLY A 12 -19.54 -58.18 -3.99
C GLY A 12 -19.77 -59.59 -4.59
N PRO A 13 -20.16 -59.71 -5.87
CA PRO A 13 -20.37 -61.02 -6.48
C PRO A 13 -19.07 -61.71 -6.94
N TYR A 14 -17.92 -61.02 -6.89
CA TYR A 14 -16.62 -61.54 -7.33
C TYR A 14 -15.89 -62.24 -6.18
N LYS A 15 -15.73 -63.57 -6.28
CA LYS A 15 -14.96 -64.36 -5.31
C LYS A 15 -13.46 -64.33 -5.62
N ASP A 16 -13.11 -64.55 -6.88
CA ASP A 16 -11.74 -64.67 -7.35
C ASP A 16 -11.11 -63.30 -7.62
N GLU A 17 -9.83 -63.31 -7.98
CA GLU A 17 -9.06 -62.10 -8.29
C GLU A 17 -9.11 -61.79 -9.78
N PHE A 18 -9.54 -60.58 -10.11
CA PHE A 18 -9.69 -60.07 -11.47
C PHE A 18 -8.89 -58.79 -11.65
N PHE A 19 -8.28 -58.65 -12.84
CA PHE A 19 -7.46 -57.51 -13.23
C PHE A 19 -8.05 -56.84 -14.46
N ILE A 20 -8.15 -55.51 -14.44
CA ILE A 20 -8.70 -54.68 -15.50
C ILE A 20 -7.69 -53.58 -15.83
N ASP A 21 -7.21 -53.55 -17.07
CA ASP A 21 -6.40 -52.45 -17.62
C ASP A 21 -7.31 -51.45 -18.33
N PHE A 22 -7.53 -50.31 -17.69
CA PHE A 22 -8.37 -49.24 -18.24
C PHE A 22 -7.67 -48.48 -19.36
N GLY A 23 -6.33 -48.39 -19.36
CA GLY A 23 -5.57 -47.71 -20.41
C GLY A 23 -5.79 -48.37 -21.77
N LYS A 24 -5.78 -49.71 -21.81
CA LYS A 24 -6.10 -50.49 -23.02
C LYS A 24 -7.56 -50.43 -23.41
N LEU A 25 -8.47 -50.56 -22.44
CA LEU A 25 -9.90 -50.48 -22.70
C LEU A 25 -10.31 -49.12 -23.28
N SER A 26 -9.64 -48.05 -22.87
CA SER A 26 -9.91 -46.70 -23.31
C SER A 26 -9.24 -46.29 -24.63
N ARG A 27 -8.47 -47.16 -25.30
CA ARG A 27 -7.68 -46.78 -26.49
C ARG A 27 -8.53 -46.19 -27.62
N ASN A 28 -9.75 -46.72 -27.80
CA ASN A 28 -10.71 -46.24 -28.79
C ASN A 28 -11.69 -45.19 -28.22
N GLY A 29 -11.41 -44.68 -27.02
CA GLY A 29 -12.21 -43.68 -26.30
C GLY A 29 -13.58 -44.16 -25.79
N LEU A 30 -14.11 -45.30 -26.25
CA LEU A 30 -15.40 -45.85 -25.81
C LEU A 30 -15.28 -47.36 -25.52
N PHE A 31 -15.81 -47.81 -24.39
CA PHE A 31 -15.93 -49.23 -24.04
C PHE A 31 -17.26 -49.55 -23.36
N LEU A 32 -17.70 -50.80 -23.46
CA LEU A 32 -18.95 -51.30 -22.90
C LEU A 32 -18.69 -52.26 -21.73
N ILE A 33 -19.43 -52.14 -20.63
CA ILE A 33 -19.53 -53.14 -19.58
C ILE A 33 -20.88 -53.84 -19.73
N ASP A 34 -20.84 -55.05 -20.26
CA ASP A 34 -21.99 -55.86 -20.63
C ASP A 34 -22.22 -57.02 -19.65
N GLY A 35 -23.45 -57.50 -19.55
CA GLY A 35 -23.85 -58.62 -18.71
C GLY A 35 -25.29 -58.52 -18.20
N ASP A 36 -25.82 -59.59 -17.64
CA ASP A 36 -27.20 -59.62 -17.13
C ASP A 36 -27.43 -58.65 -15.97
N THR A 37 -28.69 -58.26 -15.76
CA THR A 37 -29.09 -57.47 -14.59
C THR A 37 -28.71 -58.20 -13.30
N GLY A 38 -28.00 -57.54 -12.39
CA GLY A 38 -27.50 -58.13 -11.15
C GLY A 38 -26.29 -59.06 -11.30
N ALA A 39 -25.65 -59.14 -12.48
CA ALA A 39 -24.40 -59.91 -12.66
C ALA A 39 -23.17 -59.28 -11.98
N GLY A 40 -23.25 -58.03 -11.52
CA GLY A 40 -22.14 -57.36 -10.82
C GLY A 40 -21.45 -56.25 -11.60
N LYS A 41 -22.04 -55.77 -12.71
CA LYS A 41 -21.49 -54.68 -13.55
C LYS A 41 -21.18 -53.42 -12.74
N SER A 42 -22.16 -52.91 -11.98
CA SER A 42 -22.00 -51.71 -11.15
C SER A 42 -21.01 -51.90 -9.99
N THR A 43 -20.74 -53.16 -9.59
CA THR A 43 -19.74 -53.46 -8.54
C THR A 43 -18.31 -53.12 -8.97
N ILE A 44 -18.02 -53.07 -10.28
CA ILE A 44 -16.72 -52.59 -10.79
C ILE A 44 -16.55 -51.10 -10.48
N ILE A 45 -17.59 -50.29 -10.68
CA ILE A 45 -17.58 -48.86 -10.32
C ILE A 45 -17.52 -48.70 -8.80
N ASP A 46 -18.31 -49.47 -8.06
CA ASP A 46 -18.28 -49.43 -6.59
C ASP A 46 -16.88 -49.75 -6.04
N ALA A 47 -16.14 -50.66 -6.68
CA ALA A 47 -14.76 -50.94 -6.31
C ALA A 47 -13.85 -49.73 -6.52
N ILE A 48 -13.97 -49.01 -7.65
CA ILE A 48 -13.20 -47.77 -7.90
C ILE A 48 -13.54 -46.71 -6.85
N CYS A 49 -14.82 -46.44 -6.61
CA CYS A 49 -15.27 -45.46 -5.61
C CYS A 49 -14.79 -45.86 -4.19
N PHE A 50 -14.85 -47.14 -3.86
CA PHE A 50 -14.37 -47.63 -2.58
C PHE A 50 -12.86 -47.48 -2.44
N ALA A 51 -12.08 -47.81 -3.47
CA ALA A 51 -10.63 -47.61 -3.44
C ALA A 51 -10.29 -46.15 -3.12
N LEU A 52 -10.93 -45.20 -3.81
CA LEU A 52 -10.67 -43.76 -3.65
C LEU A 52 -11.23 -43.18 -2.35
N PHE A 53 -12.44 -43.54 -1.94
CA PHE A 53 -13.17 -42.80 -0.88
C PHE A 53 -13.73 -43.66 0.25
N GLY A 54 -13.57 -44.99 0.19
CA GLY A 54 -14.04 -45.88 1.26
C GLY A 54 -15.55 -46.03 1.34
N THR A 55 -16.24 -45.59 0.29
CA THR A 55 -17.70 -45.58 0.17
C THR A 55 -18.11 -46.07 -1.22
N MET A 56 -19.26 -46.75 -1.30
CA MET A 56 -19.83 -47.27 -2.56
C MET A 56 -20.65 -46.18 -3.27
N THR A 57 -21.08 -46.39 -4.51
CA THR A 57 -21.90 -45.40 -5.25
C THR A 57 -23.31 -45.24 -4.68
N ARG A 58 -23.86 -46.28 -4.04
CA ARG A 58 -25.16 -46.29 -3.36
C ARG A 58 -24.98 -45.99 -1.87
N ASN A 59 -25.61 -44.90 -1.39
CA ASN A 59 -25.50 -44.43 -0.01
C ASN A 59 -26.42 -45.24 0.94
N ASP A 60 -26.05 -46.48 1.24
CA ASP A 60 -26.81 -47.38 2.13
C ASP A 60 -26.33 -47.32 3.61
N GLY A 61 -25.53 -46.31 3.99
CA GLY A 61 -24.98 -46.18 5.36
C GLY A 61 -23.99 -47.30 5.74
N GLU A 62 -23.90 -47.66 7.03
CA GLU A 62 -23.00 -48.74 7.51
C GLU A 62 -23.37 -50.13 6.92
N ALA A 63 -24.64 -50.35 6.59
CA ALA A 63 -25.13 -51.60 5.99
C ALA A 63 -24.57 -51.84 4.57
N GLY A 64 -24.19 -50.78 3.84
CA GLY A 64 -23.53 -50.89 2.54
C GLY A 64 -22.08 -51.40 2.65
N LYS A 65 -21.38 -51.09 3.75
CA LYS A 65 -19.97 -51.48 3.94
C LYS A 65 -19.79 -52.97 4.23
N GLU A 66 -20.75 -53.60 4.91
CA GLU A 66 -20.74 -55.04 5.14
C GLU A 66 -21.02 -55.84 3.86
N ARG A 67 -21.73 -55.24 2.89
CA ARG A 67 -22.04 -55.84 1.57
C ARG A 67 -20.88 -55.77 0.58
N MET A 68 -19.80 -55.06 0.92
CA MET A 68 -18.61 -55.00 0.06
C MET A 68 -17.88 -56.34 -0.01
N ARG A 69 -17.80 -57.08 1.10
CA ARG A 69 -17.14 -58.38 1.12
C ARG A 69 -17.98 -59.41 0.39
N SER A 70 -17.35 -60.23 -0.46
CA SER A 70 -18.08 -61.21 -1.24
C SER A 70 -18.72 -62.29 -0.36
N ARG A 71 -20.01 -62.54 -0.60
CA ARG A 71 -20.79 -63.61 0.07
C ARG A 71 -20.28 -65.02 -0.23
N PHE A 72 -19.44 -65.18 -1.25
CA PHE A 72 -18.91 -66.46 -1.71
C PHE A 72 -17.55 -66.83 -1.06
N LEU A 73 -17.04 -65.99 -0.16
CA LEU A 73 -15.84 -66.26 0.62
C LEU A 73 -16.16 -67.13 1.84
N ASP A 74 -15.18 -67.94 2.27
CA ASP A 74 -15.25 -68.64 3.55
C ASP A 74 -15.34 -67.61 4.70
N LYS A 75 -16.21 -67.88 5.69
CA LYS A 75 -16.36 -67.07 6.91
C LYS A 75 -15.04 -66.93 7.69
N GLN A 76 -14.10 -67.87 7.55
CA GLN A 76 -12.77 -67.79 8.14
C GLN A 76 -11.68 -67.19 7.22
N ALA A 77 -12.02 -66.83 5.98
CA ALA A 77 -11.04 -66.25 5.06
C ALA A 77 -10.44 -64.96 5.66
N GLY A 78 -9.12 -64.79 5.51
CA GLY A 78 -8.40 -63.65 6.07
C GLY A 78 -8.81 -62.29 5.49
N ALA A 79 -8.21 -61.22 6.02
CA ALA A 79 -8.54 -59.86 5.59
C ALA A 79 -8.17 -59.61 4.12
N ASP A 80 -7.02 -60.13 3.68
CA ASP A 80 -6.55 -60.01 2.30
C ASP A 80 -7.38 -60.82 1.28
N ALA A 81 -8.32 -61.65 1.74
CA ALA A 81 -9.27 -62.33 0.86
C ALA A 81 -10.29 -61.37 0.24
N SER A 82 -10.42 -60.14 0.78
CA SER A 82 -11.18 -59.05 0.18
C SER A 82 -10.27 -57.84 0.02
N ARG A 83 -10.05 -57.39 -1.21
CA ARG A 83 -9.29 -56.17 -1.47
C ARG A 83 -9.69 -55.54 -2.80
N VAL A 84 -9.48 -54.23 -2.86
CA VAL A 84 -9.47 -53.47 -4.10
C VAL A 84 -8.13 -52.76 -4.23
N GLU A 85 -7.52 -52.86 -5.40
CA GLU A 85 -6.29 -52.17 -5.73
C GLU A 85 -6.51 -51.33 -6.98
N LEU A 86 -6.16 -50.05 -6.92
CA LEU A 86 -6.40 -49.08 -7.99
C LEU A 86 -5.11 -48.34 -8.31
N ILE A 87 -4.77 -48.25 -9.59
CA ILE A 87 -3.71 -47.40 -10.12
C ILE A 87 -4.36 -46.27 -10.91
N PHE A 88 -3.99 -45.03 -10.60
CA PHE A 88 -4.44 -43.85 -11.33
C PHE A 88 -3.33 -42.81 -11.43
N SER A 89 -3.44 -41.91 -12.39
CA SER A 89 -2.51 -40.79 -12.56
C SER A 89 -3.21 -39.44 -12.48
N GLU A 90 -2.63 -38.49 -11.73
CA GLU A 90 -3.08 -37.10 -11.60
C GLU A 90 -1.90 -36.16 -11.86
N ASN A 91 -2.07 -35.14 -12.71
CA ASN A 91 -1.02 -34.15 -13.04
C ASN A 91 0.36 -34.79 -13.33
N GLY A 92 0.37 -35.86 -14.12
CA GLY A 92 1.59 -36.60 -14.49
C GLY A 92 2.17 -37.52 -13.41
N THR A 93 1.60 -37.55 -12.20
CA THR A 93 2.03 -38.41 -11.09
C THR A 93 1.14 -39.64 -10.96
N THR A 94 1.73 -40.83 -10.84
CA THR A 94 1.00 -42.11 -10.71
C THR A 94 0.93 -42.55 -9.26
N TYR A 95 -0.27 -42.90 -8.82
CA TYR A 95 -0.58 -43.37 -7.47
C TYR A 95 -1.15 -44.79 -7.51
N TYR A 96 -0.84 -45.56 -6.49
CA TYR A 96 -1.39 -46.87 -6.21
C TYR A 96 -2.10 -46.85 -4.86
N ILE A 97 -3.36 -47.28 -4.87
CA ILE A 97 -4.18 -47.42 -3.67
C ILE A 97 -4.49 -48.90 -3.48
N ARG A 98 -4.26 -49.41 -2.27
CA ARG A 98 -4.73 -50.73 -1.83
C ARG A 98 -5.67 -50.55 -0.66
N ARG A 99 -6.89 -51.10 -0.77
CA ARG A 99 -7.93 -50.97 0.25
C ARG A 99 -8.54 -52.31 0.61
N ILE A 100 -8.69 -52.56 1.89
CA ILE A 100 -9.26 -53.78 2.46
C ILE A 100 -10.50 -53.38 3.27
N PRO A 101 -11.70 -53.88 2.92
CA PRO A 101 -12.92 -53.57 3.68
C PRO A 101 -12.87 -54.18 5.08
N GLY A 102 -13.44 -53.45 6.04
CA GLY A 102 -13.66 -53.99 7.39
C GLY A 102 -14.71 -55.11 7.35
N TYR A 103 -14.52 -56.13 8.17
CA TYR A 103 -15.46 -57.26 8.25
C TYR A 103 -15.41 -57.92 9.63
N ASN A 104 -16.52 -58.59 9.98
CA ASN A 104 -16.60 -59.41 11.18
C ASN A 104 -16.25 -60.86 10.82
N ARG A 105 -15.46 -61.52 11.68
CA ARG A 105 -15.14 -62.95 11.51
C ARG A 105 -15.22 -63.73 12.82
N PRO A 106 -15.59 -65.02 12.79
CA PRO A 106 -15.50 -65.88 13.95
C PRO A 106 -14.04 -66.04 14.42
N LYS A 107 -13.84 -66.22 15.73
CA LYS A 107 -12.51 -66.54 16.29
C LYS A 107 -12.04 -67.90 15.75
N ARG A 108 -10.72 -68.06 15.55
CA ARG A 108 -10.13 -69.26 14.94
C ARG A 108 -10.57 -70.51 15.74
N GLY A 109 -11.29 -71.44 15.08
CA GLY A 109 -11.83 -72.65 15.71
C GLY A 109 -13.21 -72.54 16.39
N HIS A 110 -13.90 -71.39 16.31
CA HIS A 110 -15.26 -71.17 16.84
C HIS A 110 -16.24 -70.78 15.72
N LEU A 111 -16.50 -71.71 14.79
CA LEU A 111 -17.38 -71.47 13.63
C LEU A 111 -18.87 -71.33 14.01
N ASP A 112 -19.28 -71.93 15.14
CA ASP A 112 -20.68 -71.98 15.58
C ASP A 112 -21.06 -70.84 16.57
N ALA A 113 -20.16 -69.88 16.80
CA ALA A 113 -20.42 -68.74 17.71
C ALA A 113 -21.39 -67.72 17.06
N PRO A 114 -22.33 -67.14 17.84
CA PRO A 114 -23.25 -66.11 17.34
C PRO A 114 -22.49 -64.89 16.81
N GLU A 115 -23.00 -64.24 15.76
CA GLU A 115 -22.34 -63.12 15.06
C GLU A 115 -21.98 -61.94 16.00
N SER A 116 -22.70 -61.78 17.12
CA SER A 116 -22.39 -60.81 18.17
C SER A 116 -21.04 -61.03 18.87
N GLU A 117 -20.45 -62.23 18.77
CA GLU A 117 -19.15 -62.58 19.38
C GLU A 117 -17.99 -62.59 18.37
N TRP A 118 -18.27 -62.23 17.11
CA TRP A 118 -17.27 -62.21 16.06
C TRP A 118 -16.30 -61.03 16.26
N LYS A 119 -15.04 -61.24 15.88
CA LYS A 119 -14.01 -60.20 15.93
C LYS A 119 -14.18 -59.30 14.70
N HIS A 120 -14.37 -58.00 14.92
CA HIS A 120 -14.30 -57.00 13.86
C HIS A 120 -12.84 -56.74 13.46
N GLU A 121 -12.51 -56.99 12.19
CA GLU A 121 -11.28 -56.51 11.57
C GLU A 121 -11.55 -55.13 10.93
N SER A 122 -10.77 -54.13 11.30
CA SER A 122 -10.94 -52.76 10.81
C SER A 122 -10.53 -52.62 9.34
N GLU A 123 -11.15 -51.67 8.66
CA GLU A 123 -10.75 -51.25 7.31
C GLU A 123 -9.28 -50.81 7.28
N ALA A 124 -8.57 -51.14 6.20
CA ALA A 124 -7.18 -50.73 5.99
C ALA A 124 -7.01 -50.12 4.60
N VAL A 125 -6.23 -49.05 4.51
CA VAL A 125 -5.92 -48.35 3.27
C VAL A 125 -4.43 -48.02 3.21
N THR A 126 -3.83 -48.23 2.05
CA THR A 126 -2.45 -47.86 1.77
C THR A 126 -2.40 -47.11 0.46
N VAL A 127 -1.80 -45.93 0.46
CA VAL A 127 -1.61 -45.06 -0.71
C VAL A 127 -0.12 -44.89 -0.94
N LYS A 128 0.35 -45.25 -2.14
CA LYS A 128 1.72 -45.07 -2.59
C LYS A 128 1.76 -44.16 -3.81
N GLN A 129 2.79 -43.34 -3.92
CA GLN A 129 3.21 -42.69 -5.15
C GLN A 129 4.27 -43.57 -5.80
N LEU A 130 4.01 -44.03 -7.02
CA LEU A 130 4.90 -44.96 -7.73
C LEU A 130 6.08 -44.23 -8.37
N ASN A 131 7.18 -44.95 -8.60
CA ASN A 131 8.29 -44.46 -9.42
C ASN A 131 7.81 -44.26 -10.85
N GLN A 132 7.86 -43.01 -11.33
CA GLN A 132 7.32 -42.65 -12.65
C GLN A 132 8.04 -43.38 -13.78
N GLN A 133 9.38 -43.40 -13.81
CA GLN A 133 10.14 -44.06 -14.87
C GLN A 133 9.90 -45.57 -14.88
N GLY A 134 9.90 -46.19 -13.70
CA GLY A 134 9.60 -47.61 -13.55
C GLY A 134 8.18 -47.95 -14.05
N PHE A 135 7.19 -47.16 -13.64
CA PHE A 135 5.80 -47.38 -14.06
C PHE A 135 5.60 -47.18 -15.57
N TYR A 136 6.20 -46.16 -16.19
CA TYR A 136 6.10 -45.97 -17.64
C TYR A 136 6.69 -47.15 -18.42
N SER A 137 7.83 -47.70 -17.99
CA SER A 137 8.41 -48.89 -18.64
C SER A 137 7.54 -50.15 -18.49
N ALA A 138 6.90 -50.32 -17.33
CA ALA A 138 5.94 -51.40 -17.10
C ALA A 138 4.68 -51.20 -17.94
N GLN A 139 4.24 -49.94 -18.15
CA GLN A 139 3.12 -49.60 -19.00
C GLN A 139 3.40 -49.88 -20.47
N GLU A 140 4.57 -49.49 -21.02
CA GLU A 140 4.97 -49.84 -22.39
C GLU A 140 4.99 -51.36 -22.60
N SER A 141 5.57 -52.09 -21.65
CA SER A 141 5.60 -53.56 -21.70
C SER A 141 4.21 -54.18 -21.61
N ALA A 142 3.32 -53.59 -20.81
CA ALA A 142 1.93 -54.01 -20.71
C ALA A 142 1.19 -53.70 -22.01
N GLU A 143 1.41 -52.54 -22.65
CA GLU A 143 0.77 -52.11 -23.90
C GLU A 143 0.94 -53.13 -25.05
N ASP A 144 2.12 -53.74 -25.16
CA ASP A 144 2.43 -54.76 -26.18
C ASP A 144 1.70 -56.11 -25.99
N MET A 145 1.11 -56.37 -24.82
CA MET A 145 0.37 -57.62 -24.56
C MET A 145 -0.97 -57.66 -25.32
N THR A 146 -1.38 -58.82 -25.83
CA THR A 146 -2.73 -58.94 -26.46
C THR A 146 -3.85 -59.17 -25.43
N ASP A 147 -3.52 -59.66 -24.24
CA ASP A 147 -4.46 -60.00 -23.19
C ASP A 147 -4.57 -58.87 -22.15
N ILE A 148 -5.73 -58.21 -22.08
CA ILE A 148 -6.04 -57.12 -21.13
C ILE A 148 -5.84 -57.57 -19.67
N ARG A 149 -6.19 -58.82 -19.36
CA ARG A 149 -6.08 -59.34 -17.99
C ARG A 149 -4.62 -59.41 -17.56
N LYS A 150 -3.76 -59.96 -18.42
CA LYS A 150 -2.32 -60.08 -18.14
C LYS A 150 -1.62 -58.73 -18.09
N ALA A 151 -2.05 -57.79 -18.94
CA ALA A 151 -1.56 -56.41 -18.90
C ALA A 151 -1.91 -55.73 -17.57
N GLY A 152 -3.17 -55.84 -17.12
CA GLY A 152 -3.60 -55.31 -15.82
C GLY A 152 -2.91 -55.97 -14.64
N GLU A 153 -2.69 -57.30 -14.71
CA GLU A 153 -1.94 -58.06 -13.69
C GLU A 153 -0.50 -57.58 -13.59
N ALA A 154 0.20 -57.40 -14.71
CA ALA A 154 1.58 -56.89 -14.73
C ALA A 154 1.70 -55.48 -14.12
N LEU A 155 0.75 -54.58 -14.40
CA LEU A 155 0.72 -53.24 -13.82
C LEU A 155 0.50 -53.26 -12.30
N ILE A 156 -0.43 -54.10 -11.83
CA ILE A 156 -0.74 -54.24 -10.39
C ILE A 156 0.44 -54.90 -9.66
N ASP A 157 1.07 -55.90 -10.27
CA ASP A 157 2.23 -56.58 -9.69
C ASP A 157 3.47 -55.68 -9.64
N PHE A 158 3.67 -54.81 -10.64
CA PHE A 158 4.66 -53.74 -10.54
C PHE A 158 4.36 -52.84 -9.34
N ALA A 159 3.15 -52.30 -9.23
CA ALA A 159 2.77 -51.37 -8.16
C ALA A 159 2.85 -51.97 -6.74
N ARG A 160 2.59 -53.29 -6.61
CA ARG A 160 2.78 -54.04 -5.36
C ARG A 160 4.24 -54.07 -4.94
N ASN A 161 5.13 -54.33 -5.90
CA ASN A 161 6.55 -54.62 -5.69
C ASN A 161 7.50 -53.44 -5.94
N ASP A 162 6.97 -52.27 -6.30
CA ASP A 162 7.76 -51.05 -6.51
C ASP A 162 8.46 -50.64 -5.19
N ALA A 163 9.77 -50.90 -5.15
CA ALA A 163 10.62 -50.63 -3.99
C ALA A 163 10.95 -49.13 -3.85
N ASP A 164 10.85 -48.38 -4.95
CA ASP A 164 11.13 -46.94 -4.99
C ASP A 164 9.85 -46.10 -4.76
N ALA A 165 8.70 -46.75 -4.52
CA ALA A 165 7.44 -46.08 -4.27
C ALA A 165 7.42 -45.37 -2.91
N THR A 166 7.01 -44.11 -2.89
CA THR A 166 6.85 -43.32 -1.66
C THR A 166 5.48 -43.60 -1.03
N VAL A 167 5.44 -44.00 0.24
CA VAL A 167 4.16 -44.17 0.97
C VAL A 167 3.59 -42.79 1.32
N VAL A 168 2.49 -42.41 0.68
CA VAL A 168 1.81 -41.12 0.87
C VAL A 168 0.90 -41.17 2.09
N ALA A 169 0.22 -42.30 2.31
CA ALA A 169 -0.59 -42.51 3.50
C ALA A 169 -0.75 -44.02 3.78
N ASN A 170 -0.82 -44.39 5.06
CA ASN A 170 -1.05 -45.77 5.48
C ASN A 170 -1.94 -45.80 6.72
N GLY A 171 -3.17 -46.30 6.58
CA GLY A 171 -4.19 -46.35 7.61
C GLY A 171 -4.28 -47.68 8.36
N ALA A 172 -3.29 -48.57 8.24
CA ALA A 172 -3.27 -49.81 9.00
C ALA A 172 -3.11 -49.54 10.52
N ARG A 173 -3.86 -50.28 11.36
CA ARG A 173 -3.85 -50.12 12.82
C ARG A 173 -2.45 -50.39 13.38
N GLN A 174 -1.77 -49.38 13.91
CA GLN A 174 -0.60 -49.57 14.79
C GLN A 174 -1.06 -50.17 16.13
N ALA A 175 -0.15 -50.87 16.81
CA ALA A 175 -0.45 -51.63 18.04
C ALA A 175 -0.98 -50.79 19.22
N ASP A 176 -1.03 -49.44 19.11
CA ASP A 176 -1.43 -48.51 20.17
C ASP A 176 -2.91 -48.07 20.15
N GLY A 177 -3.69 -48.46 19.14
CA GLY A 177 -5.14 -48.17 19.11
C GLY A 177 -5.56 -46.79 18.60
N SER A 178 -4.65 -45.96 18.04
CA SER A 178 -5.02 -44.70 17.38
C SER A 178 -5.72 -44.90 16.01
N LYS A 179 -6.70 -44.05 15.69
CA LYS A 179 -7.67 -44.17 14.56
C LYS A 179 -7.03 -43.88 13.17
N GLY A 180 -6.37 -44.85 12.55
CA GLY A 180 -5.58 -44.66 11.31
C GLY A 180 -6.33 -44.49 9.96
N ALA A 181 -7.48 -45.14 9.74
CA ALA A 181 -8.15 -45.11 8.43
C ALA A 181 -8.80 -43.74 8.10
N LYS A 182 -9.49 -43.11 9.07
CA LYS A 182 -10.19 -41.82 8.88
C LYS A 182 -9.26 -40.65 8.52
N GLN A 183 -8.00 -40.70 8.97
CA GLN A 183 -7.02 -39.66 8.68
C GLN A 183 -6.45 -39.79 7.25
N THR A 184 -6.37 -41.02 6.74
CA THR A 184 -5.95 -41.32 5.36
C THR A 184 -7.02 -40.94 4.32
N ASP A 185 -8.30 -41.05 4.67
CA ASP A 185 -9.42 -40.64 3.82
C ASP A 185 -9.45 -39.14 3.49
N GLY A 186 -8.78 -38.30 4.29
CA GLY A 186 -8.63 -36.87 4.00
C GLY A 186 -7.55 -36.55 2.95
N VAL A 187 -6.66 -37.51 2.64
CA VAL A 187 -5.54 -37.30 1.71
C VAL A 187 -5.98 -37.52 0.27
N ILE A 188 -6.80 -38.55 0.01
CA ILE A 188 -7.22 -38.91 -1.35
C ILE A 188 -8.04 -37.78 -2.04
N PRO A 189 -9.02 -37.13 -1.39
CA PRO A 189 -9.72 -35.98 -1.97
C PRO A 189 -8.81 -34.78 -2.29
N LYS A 190 -7.70 -34.61 -1.55
CA LYS A 190 -6.70 -33.58 -1.86
C LYS A 190 -5.88 -33.93 -3.10
N ILE A 191 -5.57 -35.21 -3.30
CA ILE A 191 -4.86 -35.70 -4.50
C ILE A 191 -5.78 -35.64 -5.72
N VAL A 192 -7.00 -36.18 -5.61
CA VAL A 192 -7.97 -36.27 -6.73
C VAL A 192 -8.61 -34.91 -7.05
N GLY A 193 -8.59 -33.96 -6.10
CA GLY A 193 -9.22 -32.65 -6.26
C GLY A 193 -10.74 -32.64 -6.11
N LEU A 194 -11.36 -33.81 -5.89
CA LEU A 194 -12.81 -33.99 -5.72
C LEU A 194 -13.08 -34.82 -4.45
N ASN A 195 -14.14 -34.49 -3.74
CA ASN A 195 -14.67 -35.33 -2.67
C ASN A 195 -15.54 -36.48 -3.24
N ALA A 196 -15.97 -37.41 -2.39
CA ALA A 196 -16.73 -38.59 -2.84
C ALA A 196 -18.02 -38.25 -3.58
N ASP A 197 -18.77 -37.24 -3.12
CA ASP A 197 -20.05 -36.84 -3.72
C ASP A 197 -19.85 -36.08 -5.04
N GLN A 198 -18.81 -35.25 -5.12
CA GLN A 198 -18.38 -34.57 -6.35
C GLN A 198 -17.85 -35.56 -7.38
N PHE A 199 -17.01 -36.52 -6.96
CA PHE A 199 -16.50 -37.58 -7.84
C PHE A 199 -17.63 -38.42 -8.40
N ARG A 200 -18.62 -38.79 -7.56
CA ARG A 200 -19.84 -39.44 -8.06
C ARG A 200 -20.51 -38.55 -9.09
N THR A 201 -20.92 -37.34 -8.71
CA THR A 201 -21.69 -36.44 -9.61
C THR A 201 -20.97 -36.12 -10.93
N VAL A 202 -19.65 -36.09 -10.96
CA VAL A 202 -18.91 -35.63 -12.15
C VAL A 202 -18.31 -36.78 -12.98
N ILE A 203 -17.97 -37.93 -12.38
CA ILE A 203 -17.21 -39.01 -13.04
C ILE A 203 -18.05 -40.28 -13.25
N CYS A 204 -19.06 -40.53 -12.40
CA CYS A 204 -19.97 -41.66 -12.55
C CYS A 204 -21.39 -41.13 -12.68
N LEU A 205 -22.15 -41.50 -13.70
CA LEU A 205 -23.60 -41.28 -13.70
C LEU A 205 -24.27 -42.53 -13.13
N PRO A 206 -24.41 -42.70 -11.81
CA PRO A 206 -25.23 -43.77 -11.27
C PRO A 206 -26.69 -43.48 -11.62
N GLN A 207 -27.44 -44.57 -11.79
CA GLN A 207 -28.84 -44.58 -12.19
C GLN A 207 -29.68 -43.46 -11.52
N GLY A 208 -30.21 -42.53 -12.34
CA GLY A 208 -31.22 -41.53 -11.92
C GLY A 208 -30.72 -40.27 -11.18
N GLN A 209 -29.42 -40.07 -10.96
CA GLN A 209 -28.92 -38.91 -10.19
C GLN A 209 -29.06 -37.56 -10.93
N PHE A 210 -28.78 -37.47 -12.23
CA PHE A 210 -28.96 -36.20 -12.95
C PHE A 210 -30.40 -35.91 -13.34
N GLU A 211 -31.22 -36.95 -13.50
CA GLU A 211 -32.66 -36.79 -13.53
C GLU A 211 -33.16 -36.18 -12.20
N SER A 212 -32.56 -36.55 -11.07
CA SER A 212 -32.84 -35.93 -9.77
C SER A 212 -32.31 -34.49 -9.68
N PHE A 213 -31.15 -34.16 -10.28
CA PHE A 213 -30.64 -32.78 -10.38
C PHE A 213 -31.57 -31.89 -11.23
N LEU A 214 -32.03 -32.38 -12.38
CA LEU A 214 -33.01 -31.69 -13.24
C LEU A 214 -34.34 -31.43 -12.51
N LYS A 215 -34.78 -32.36 -11.67
CA LYS A 215 -36.02 -32.25 -10.89
C LYS A 215 -35.84 -31.55 -9.53
N ALA A 216 -34.62 -31.24 -9.11
CA ALA A 216 -34.33 -30.59 -7.84
C ALA A 216 -34.88 -29.16 -7.80
N LYS A 217 -35.18 -28.67 -6.59
CA LYS A 217 -35.61 -27.28 -6.42
C LYS A 217 -34.48 -26.32 -6.83
N PRO A 218 -34.79 -25.12 -7.35
CA PRO A 218 -33.78 -24.15 -7.78
C PRO A 218 -32.70 -23.86 -6.74
N GLU A 219 -33.05 -23.85 -5.45
CA GLU A 219 -32.12 -23.58 -4.34
C GLU A 219 -31.15 -24.76 -4.08
N ASP A 220 -31.65 -25.99 -4.23
CA ASP A 220 -30.84 -27.20 -4.07
C ASP A 220 -29.82 -27.33 -5.22
N ARG A 221 -30.20 -26.91 -6.44
CA ARG A 221 -29.30 -26.81 -7.60
C ARG A 221 -28.20 -25.78 -7.36
N SER A 222 -28.54 -24.60 -6.86
CA SER A 222 -27.56 -23.56 -6.52
C SER A 222 -26.53 -24.08 -5.51
N LYS A 223 -26.97 -24.76 -4.45
CA LYS A 223 -26.07 -25.37 -3.46
C LYS A 223 -25.14 -26.41 -4.06
N MET A 224 -25.67 -27.32 -4.89
CA MET A 224 -24.86 -28.33 -5.57
C MET A 224 -23.79 -27.70 -6.47
N LEU A 225 -24.10 -26.62 -7.20
CA LEU A 225 -23.10 -25.94 -8.03
C LEU A 225 -22.09 -25.14 -7.21
N ILE A 226 -22.51 -24.52 -6.10
CA ILE A 226 -21.58 -23.87 -5.16
C ILE A 226 -20.55 -24.88 -4.66
N ASP A 227 -21.01 -26.08 -4.29
CA ASP A 227 -20.13 -27.13 -3.78
C ASP A 227 -19.23 -27.70 -4.89
N ILE A 228 -19.75 -27.98 -6.08
CA ILE A 228 -18.98 -28.55 -7.21
C ILE A 228 -17.89 -27.59 -7.69
N PHE A 229 -18.22 -26.30 -7.86
CA PHE A 229 -17.29 -25.28 -8.36
C PHE A 229 -16.53 -24.54 -7.24
N ARG A 230 -16.68 -24.98 -5.98
CA ARG A 230 -16.06 -24.38 -4.80
C ARG A 230 -16.31 -22.86 -4.68
N LEU A 231 -17.52 -22.43 -5.02
CA LEU A 231 -17.91 -21.02 -5.04
C LEU A 231 -18.19 -20.46 -3.63
N GLY A 232 -18.00 -21.27 -2.58
CA GLY A 232 -18.02 -20.83 -1.18
C GLY A 232 -17.06 -19.67 -0.93
N LEU A 233 -15.93 -19.60 -1.64
CA LEU A 233 -14.97 -18.51 -1.55
C LEU A 233 -15.59 -17.13 -1.81
N TYR A 234 -16.54 -17.02 -2.76
CA TYR A 234 -17.20 -15.74 -3.05
C TYR A 234 -18.09 -15.29 -1.90
N LYS A 235 -18.66 -16.24 -1.15
CA LYS A 235 -19.40 -15.94 0.07
C LYS A 235 -18.45 -15.54 1.20
N ASP A 236 -17.30 -16.20 1.33
CA ASP A 236 -16.28 -15.83 2.32
C ASP A 236 -15.74 -14.40 2.07
N ILE A 237 -15.55 -14.02 0.80
CA ILE A 237 -15.18 -12.65 0.40
C ILE A 237 -16.29 -11.65 0.74
N GLU A 238 -17.55 -12.00 0.47
CA GLU A 238 -18.71 -11.19 0.86
C GLU A 238 -18.69 -10.95 2.37
N ASP A 239 -18.67 -12.00 3.18
CA ASP A 239 -18.69 -11.93 4.64
C ASP A 239 -17.49 -11.12 5.19
N ALA A 240 -16.27 -11.35 4.67
CA ALA A 240 -15.08 -10.60 5.08
C ALA A 240 -15.20 -9.10 4.80
N LEU A 241 -15.69 -8.71 3.61
CA LEU A 241 -15.89 -7.29 3.28
C LEU A 241 -16.98 -6.63 4.11
N GLN A 242 -18.01 -7.39 4.53
CA GLN A 242 -19.03 -6.89 5.45
C GLN A 242 -18.46 -6.64 6.85
N ASP A 243 -17.59 -7.52 7.33
CA ASP A 243 -16.94 -7.35 8.62
C ASP A 243 -15.96 -6.17 8.60
N MET A 244 -15.18 -6.03 7.52
CA MET A 244 -14.29 -4.87 7.31
C MET A 244 -15.08 -3.55 7.20
N GLU A 245 -16.21 -3.53 6.48
CA GLU A 245 -17.07 -2.35 6.41
C GLU A 245 -17.60 -1.96 7.80
N ARG A 246 -18.03 -2.93 8.62
CA ARG A 246 -18.50 -2.66 9.99
C ARG A 246 -17.41 -2.09 10.87
N GLU A 247 -16.21 -2.64 10.79
CA GLU A 247 -15.03 -2.15 11.52
C GLU A 247 -14.69 -0.72 11.11
N LYS A 248 -14.62 -0.45 9.80
CA LYS A 248 -14.34 0.89 9.28
C LYS A 248 -15.43 1.91 9.62
N ASN A 249 -16.71 1.51 9.58
CA ASN A 249 -17.82 2.37 10.01
C ASN A 249 -17.77 2.69 11.51
N ALA A 250 -17.35 1.74 12.35
CA ALA A 250 -17.13 2.00 13.76
C ALA A 250 -15.97 2.99 13.96
N GLY A 251 -14.91 2.90 13.16
CA GLY A 251 -13.82 3.87 13.12
C GLY A 251 -14.31 5.28 12.77
N ILE A 252 -15.10 5.42 11.70
CA ILE A 252 -15.72 6.71 11.30
C ILE A 252 -16.57 7.28 12.43
N ALA A 253 -17.40 6.46 13.07
CA ALA A 253 -18.27 6.92 14.16
C ALA A 253 -17.46 7.41 15.37
N SER A 254 -16.33 6.75 15.66
CA SER A 254 -15.41 7.14 16.71
C SER A 254 -14.72 8.47 16.40
N SER A 255 -14.08 8.61 15.24
CA SER A 255 -13.37 9.84 14.86
C SER A 255 -14.34 11.03 14.70
N SER A 256 -15.52 10.81 14.12
CA SER A 256 -16.61 11.79 14.06
C SER A 256 -17.05 12.27 15.46
N SER A 257 -17.19 11.34 16.41
CA SER A 257 -17.54 11.70 17.79
C SER A 257 -16.45 12.50 18.50
N VAL A 258 -15.17 12.20 18.21
CA VAL A 258 -14.02 12.94 18.76
C VAL A 258 -14.01 14.35 18.20
N LEU A 259 -14.09 14.51 16.88
CA LEU A 259 -14.16 15.81 16.21
C LEU A 259 -15.33 16.65 16.75
N HIS A 260 -16.52 16.07 16.86
CA HIS A 260 -17.68 16.77 17.42
C HIS A 260 -17.46 17.17 18.88
N GLY A 261 -16.84 16.31 19.69
CA GLY A 261 -16.45 16.62 21.07
C GLY A 261 -15.51 17.82 21.15
N LYS A 262 -14.48 17.88 20.31
CA LYS A 262 -13.51 18.98 20.25
C LYS A 262 -14.15 20.31 19.83
N VAL A 263 -15.02 20.29 18.84
CA VAL A 263 -15.78 21.49 18.44
C VAL A 263 -16.72 21.95 19.57
N SER A 264 -17.31 21.02 20.33
CA SER A 264 -18.14 21.36 21.49
C SER A 264 -17.34 21.96 22.65
N GLU A 265 -16.11 21.49 22.89
CA GLU A 265 -15.18 22.07 23.89
C GLU A 265 -14.85 23.52 23.54
N LEU A 266 -14.57 23.80 22.26
CA LEU A 266 -14.34 25.16 21.75
C LEU A 266 -15.58 26.05 21.93
N LYS A 267 -16.78 25.54 21.63
CA LYS A 267 -18.04 26.26 21.88
C LYS A 267 -18.18 26.65 23.36
N GLY A 268 -17.80 25.75 24.28
CA GLY A 268 -17.77 26.03 25.71
C GLY A 268 -16.80 27.13 26.09
N ALA A 269 -15.57 27.11 25.57
CA ALA A 269 -14.56 28.14 25.84
C ALA A 269 -15.01 29.53 25.35
N LEU A 270 -15.58 29.61 24.14
CA LEU A 270 -16.07 30.85 23.56
C LEU A 270 -17.32 31.43 24.26
N SER A 271 -17.98 30.65 25.11
CA SER A 271 -19.10 31.14 25.92
C SER A 271 -18.66 32.06 27.07
N ASN A 272 -17.38 32.01 27.47
CA ASN A 272 -16.82 32.81 28.56
C ASN A 272 -16.20 34.15 28.13
N LEU A 273 -16.18 34.47 26.82
CA LEU A 273 -15.68 35.77 26.34
C LEU A 273 -16.66 36.91 26.64
N PRO A 274 -16.17 38.10 27.06
CA PRO A 274 -16.99 39.30 27.21
C PRO A 274 -17.69 39.67 25.90
N SER A 275 -18.95 40.11 25.98
CA SER A 275 -19.69 40.63 24.82
C SER A 275 -19.10 41.95 24.33
N ASP A 276 -19.15 42.18 23.01
CA ASP A 276 -18.70 43.42 22.35
C ASP A 276 -19.36 44.71 22.92
N ASP A 277 -20.42 44.60 23.72
CA ASP A 277 -21.19 45.71 24.31
C ASP A 277 -20.61 46.27 25.63
N ASP A 278 -19.68 45.59 26.31
CA ASP A 278 -19.18 46.02 27.64
C ASP A 278 -18.01 47.01 27.58
N ALA A 279 -17.51 47.35 26.38
CA ALA A 279 -16.32 48.19 26.20
C ALA A 279 -16.61 49.68 25.93
N SER A 280 -17.89 50.10 25.79
CA SER A 280 -18.23 51.49 25.40
C SER A 280 -18.70 52.40 26.54
N ASP A 281 -18.79 51.93 27.78
CA ASP A 281 -19.48 52.67 28.84
C ASP A 281 -18.60 52.84 30.10
N ASN A 282 -17.45 53.49 29.95
CA ASN A 282 -16.79 54.27 31.02
C ASN A 282 -15.53 54.98 30.50
N HIS A 283 -15.70 56.21 30.00
CA HIS A 283 -14.85 57.34 30.40
C HIS A 283 -15.45 58.65 29.90
N ASP A 284 -15.93 59.44 30.86
CA ASP A 284 -16.33 60.83 30.70
C ASP A 284 -15.12 61.75 30.95
N ASP A 285 -15.20 62.92 30.30
CA ASP A 285 -14.43 64.17 30.45
C ASP A 285 -13.03 64.40 29.82
N SER A 286 -13.09 65.07 28.66
CA SER A 286 -12.57 66.43 28.39
C SER A 286 -11.12 66.68 27.93
N ASN A 287 -11.05 67.14 26.66
CA ASN A 287 -10.23 68.22 26.10
C ASN A 287 -8.71 68.00 25.85
N THR A 288 -8.32 67.74 24.59
CA THR A 288 -7.44 68.63 23.77
C THR A 288 -7.27 68.10 22.35
N ASP A 289 -7.27 69.03 21.40
CA ASP A 289 -7.02 68.88 19.96
C ASP A 289 -5.69 68.16 19.66
N ASP A 290 -5.70 67.17 18.78
CA ASP A 290 -4.84 67.18 17.58
C ASP A 290 -5.32 66.15 16.54
N SER A 291 -5.22 66.55 15.28
CA SER A 291 -5.84 65.97 14.10
C SER A 291 -5.10 64.77 13.50
N ASP A 292 -5.84 64.08 12.62
CA ASP A 292 -5.40 63.21 11.52
C ASP A 292 -5.16 61.72 11.81
N ALA A 293 -6.17 60.90 11.52
CA ALA A 293 -6.02 59.65 10.76
C ALA A 293 -7.39 59.09 10.29
N ASP A 294 -7.62 59.24 9.00
CA ASP A 294 -8.36 58.38 8.06
C ASP A 294 -9.60 57.59 8.56
N ASP A 295 -10.77 58.13 8.19
CA ASP A 295 -12.01 57.36 8.04
C ASP A 295 -11.82 56.30 6.94
N SER A 296 -11.71 55.03 7.33
CA SER A 296 -12.02 53.92 6.42
C SER A 296 -13.18 53.12 7.00
N GLU A 297 -14.27 53.14 6.25
CA GLU A 297 -15.50 52.39 6.48
C GLU A 297 -15.20 50.91 6.70
N VAL A 298 -15.28 50.44 7.94
CA VAL A 298 -15.41 49.01 8.23
C VAL A 298 -16.90 48.69 8.17
N GLU A 299 -17.30 48.05 7.07
CA GLU A 299 -18.63 47.47 6.88
C GLU A 299 -19.03 46.66 8.12
N ALA A 300 -20.19 46.98 8.67
CA ALA A 300 -20.80 46.23 9.75
C ALA A 300 -21.35 44.87 9.25
N ALA A 301 -20.75 43.74 9.67
CA ALA A 301 -21.37 42.41 9.72
C ALA A 301 -20.47 41.38 10.46
N PRO A 302 -21.02 40.29 11.04
CA PRO A 302 -22.28 40.11 11.77
C PRO A 302 -22.02 39.68 13.24
N THR A 303 -23.12 39.39 13.92
CA THR A 303 -23.27 38.96 15.32
C THR A 303 -22.28 37.89 15.83
N GLY A 304 -21.93 38.02 17.12
CA GLY A 304 -21.21 37.12 18.03
C GLY A 304 -20.43 35.92 17.45
N LEU A 305 -19.16 35.77 17.86
CA LEU A 305 -18.31 34.57 17.65
C LEU A 305 -19.03 33.22 17.88
N ARG A 306 -20.09 33.24 18.68
CA ARG A 306 -20.98 32.12 19.00
C ARG A 306 -21.82 31.65 17.79
N ASP A 307 -22.35 32.57 17.00
CA ASP A 307 -23.27 32.27 15.88
C ASP A 307 -22.54 31.52 14.75
N LEU A 308 -21.25 31.79 14.59
CA LEU A 308 -20.38 31.18 13.58
C LEU A 308 -20.15 29.68 13.79
N LEU A 309 -20.08 29.22 15.04
CA LEU A 309 -20.02 27.78 15.35
C LEU A 309 -21.40 27.13 15.30
N GLU A 310 -22.48 27.90 15.38
CA GLU A 310 -23.84 27.40 15.16
C GLU A 310 -24.13 27.18 13.68
N GLU A 311 -23.48 27.91 12.77
CA GLU A 311 -23.52 27.64 11.33
C GLU A 311 -22.90 26.28 10.97
N TRP A 312 -21.78 25.89 11.60
CA TRP A 312 -21.20 24.55 11.42
C TRP A 312 -22.07 23.45 12.04
N ASN A 313 -22.64 23.71 13.22
CA ASN A 313 -23.43 22.75 13.97
C ASN A 313 -24.89 22.62 13.53
N GLY A 314 -25.45 23.58 12.77
CA GLY A 314 -26.82 23.55 12.27
C GLY A 314 -27.86 23.18 13.32
N VAL A 315 -28.04 24.04 14.32
CA VAL A 315 -29.14 24.09 15.32
C VAL A 315 -29.47 22.77 16.05
N ALA A 316 -29.00 22.70 17.30
CA ALA A 316 -29.60 22.02 18.46
C ALA A 316 -30.51 20.81 18.21
N ASP A 317 -29.95 19.61 18.02
CA ASP A 317 -30.46 18.38 18.67
C ASP A 317 -29.46 17.23 18.50
N GLY A 318 -29.30 16.38 19.51
CA GLY A 318 -28.32 15.28 19.59
C GLY A 318 -28.54 14.10 18.61
N SER A 319 -29.20 14.32 17.47
CA SER A 319 -29.60 13.29 16.50
C SER A 319 -28.72 13.19 15.25
N LYS A 320 -27.61 13.94 15.15
CA LYS A 320 -26.89 14.13 13.87
C LYS A 320 -25.41 13.69 13.80
N ASN A 321 -24.90 12.93 14.77
CA ASN A 321 -23.63 12.19 14.56
C ASN A 321 -23.72 11.33 13.27
N ASP A 322 -24.93 10.91 12.88
CA ASP A 322 -25.21 10.22 11.61
C ASP A 322 -24.86 11.03 10.35
N GLN A 323 -24.91 12.37 10.34
CA GLN A 323 -24.62 13.14 9.12
C GLN A 323 -23.14 13.14 8.75
N LEU A 324 -22.27 13.28 9.76
CA LEU A 324 -20.83 13.12 9.58
C LEU A 324 -20.43 11.66 9.43
N VAL A 325 -21.29 10.68 9.75
CA VAL A 325 -21.04 9.25 9.49
C VAL A 325 -21.51 8.86 8.08
N GLU A 326 -22.59 9.45 7.57
CA GLU A 326 -23.21 9.13 6.26
C GLU A 326 -22.81 10.06 5.10
N LEU A 327 -22.04 11.13 5.35
CA LEU A 327 -21.52 12.05 4.33
C LEU A 327 -20.83 11.32 3.15
N PRO A 328 -21.22 11.57 1.89
CA PRO A 328 -20.49 11.06 0.73
C PRO A 328 -19.02 11.53 0.76
N VAL A 329 -18.08 10.66 0.36
CA VAL A 329 -16.64 10.98 0.41
C VAL A 329 -16.27 12.19 -0.45
N ASP A 330 -16.96 12.40 -1.57
CA ASP A 330 -16.75 13.57 -2.43
C ASP A 330 -17.04 14.91 -1.72
N ASN A 331 -17.85 14.89 -0.65
CA ASN A 331 -18.24 16.09 0.11
C ASN A 331 -17.38 16.31 1.37
N VAL A 332 -16.43 15.41 1.65
CA VAL A 332 -15.58 15.47 2.85
C VAL A 332 -14.63 16.67 2.81
N PRO A 333 -13.91 16.93 1.70
CA PRO A 333 -13.04 18.10 1.62
C PRO A 333 -13.80 19.42 1.73
N THR A 334 -15.01 19.49 1.16
CA THR A 334 -15.89 20.67 1.27
C THR A 334 -16.28 20.94 2.73
N LYS A 335 -16.61 19.89 3.48
CA LYS A 335 -16.98 20.04 4.89
C LYS A 335 -15.80 20.41 5.79
N ARG A 336 -14.58 19.95 5.45
CA ARG A 336 -13.33 20.38 6.09
C ARG A 336 -13.06 21.86 5.84
N GLN A 337 -13.15 22.32 4.59
CA GLN A 337 -12.98 23.73 4.23
C GLN A 337 -13.98 24.66 4.95
N GLU A 338 -15.23 24.23 5.13
CA GLU A 338 -16.22 24.98 5.92
C GLU A 338 -15.80 25.14 7.38
N LEU A 339 -15.20 24.11 7.99
CA LEU A 339 -14.70 24.17 9.37
C LEU A 339 -13.51 25.13 9.48
N ASP A 340 -12.56 25.02 8.55
CA ASP A 340 -11.34 25.84 8.52
C ASP A 340 -11.67 27.32 8.40
N GLY A 341 -12.58 27.66 7.48
CA GLY A 341 -13.02 29.05 7.30
C GLY A 341 -13.71 29.65 8.53
N ILE A 342 -14.34 28.83 9.37
CA ILE A 342 -14.93 29.27 10.64
C ILE A 342 -13.84 29.49 11.69
N LEU A 343 -12.87 28.57 11.79
CA LEU A 343 -11.74 28.69 12.73
C LEU A 343 -10.86 29.91 12.40
N ASP A 344 -10.57 30.16 11.12
CA ASP A 344 -9.80 31.33 10.67
C ASP A 344 -10.44 32.66 11.05
N ARG A 345 -11.77 32.75 10.95
CA ARG A 345 -12.53 33.94 11.36
C ARG A 345 -12.47 34.18 12.87
N ILE A 346 -12.46 33.11 13.67
CA ILE A 346 -12.33 33.21 15.14
C ILE A 346 -10.92 33.68 15.50
N ASP A 347 -9.90 33.08 14.86
CA ASP A 347 -8.49 33.43 15.04
C ASP A 347 -8.23 34.91 14.75
N ALA A 348 -8.70 35.39 13.58
CA ALA A 348 -8.56 36.80 13.18
C ALA A 348 -9.20 37.78 14.18
N LYS A 349 -10.34 37.42 14.79
CA LYS A 349 -11.01 38.29 15.78
C LYS A 349 -10.28 38.30 17.12
N LEU A 350 -9.74 37.16 17.58
CA LEU A 350 -8.96 37.12 18.82
C LEU A 350 -7.58 37.78 18.67
N ASP A 351 -6.94 37.67 17.49
CA ASP A 351 -5.70 38.37 17.16
C ASP A 351 -5.89 39.90 17.15
N ALA A 352 -7.01 40.38 16.60
CA ALA A 352 -7.36 41.80 16.64
C ALA A 352 -7.53 42.32 18.09
N LEU A 353 -8.20 41.56 18.96
CA LEU A 353 -8.40 41.92 20.38
C LEU A 353 -7.09 41.96 21.17
N THR A 354 -6.21 40.97 20.97
CA THR A 354 -4.89 40.94 21.65
C THR A 354 -3.98 42.07 21.17
N THR A 355 -3.99 42.37 19.86
CA THR A 355 -3.24 43.51 19.29
C THR A 355 -3.73 44.85 19.84
N GLN A 356 -5.05 45.04 19.93
CA GLN A 356 -5.63 46.24 20.53
C GLN A 356 -5.26 46.36 22.02
N GLY A 357 -5.35 45.26 22.79
CA GLY A 357 -4.96 45.23 24.19
C GLY A 357 -3.48 45.57 24.42
N ASP A 358 -2.58 45.03 23.59
CA ASP A 358 -1.15 45.33 23.68
C ASP A 358 -0.84 46.82 23.38
N ALA A 359 -1.53 47.41 22.41
CA ALA A 359 -1.37 48.82 22.09
C ALA A 359 -1.78 49.74 23.26
N ILE A 360 -2.88 49.41 23.95
CA ILE A 360 -3.35 50.13 25.15
C ILE A 360 -2.33 49.97 26.29
N ARG A 361 -1.88 48.74 26.55
CA ARG A 361 -0.88 48.41 27.58
C ARG A 361 0.44 49.16 27.37
N ARG A 362 0.96 49.22 26.13
CA ARG A 362 2.19 49.96 25.79
C ARG A 362 2.05 51.46 26.06
N LYS A 363 0.92 52.07 25.70
CA LYS A 363 0.65 53.49 26.00
C LYS A 363 0.60 53.76 27.50
N ALA A 364 -0.01 52.86 28.29
CA ALA A 364 -0.05 52.99 29.75
C ALA A 364 1.33 52.83 30.40
N LEU A 365 2.15 51.88 29.91
CA LEU A 365 3.52 51.66 30.39
C LEU A 365 4.40 52.90 30.18
N GLN A 366 4.31 53.52 28.99
CA GLN A 366 5.04 54.74 28.69
C GLN A 366 4.69 55.88 29.66
N LYS A 367 3.40 56.10 29.93
CA LYS A 367 2.95 57.12 30.89
C LYS A 367 3.45 56.86 32.31
N ARG A 368 3.48 55.59 32.75
CA ARG A 368 4.00 55.18 34.07
C ARG A 368 5.51 55.46 34.18
N ASP A 369 6.28 55.05 33.17
CA ASP A 369 7.74 55.21 33.17
C ASP A 369 8.15 56.69 33.11
N GLU A 370 7.38 57.52 32.38
CA GLU A 370 7.55 58.97 32.37
C GLU A 370 7.31 59.59 33.76
N ALA A 371 6.22 59.22 34.44
CA ALA A 371 5.91 59.70 35.79
C ALA A 371 6.92 59.22 36.85
N GLN A 372 7.45 58.00 36.73
CA GLN A 372 8.45 57.44 37.62
C GLN A 372 9.79 58.19 37.52
N ALA A 373 10.20 58.52 36.29
CA ALA A 373 11.41 59.27 36.05
C ALA A 373 11.32 60.71 36.58
N ASP A 374 10.16 61.36 36.45
CA ASP A 374 9.91 62.70 37.00
C ASP A 374 10.00 62.69 38.54
N CYS A 375 9.43 61.69 39.22
CA CYS A 375 9.57 61.52 40.67
C CYS A 375 11.03 61.29 41.11
N THR A 376 11.78 60.50 40.33
CA THR A 376 13.17 60.16 40.66
C THR A 376 14.09 61.37 40.59
N VAL A 377 13.93 62.23 39.58
CA VAL A 377 14.71 63.47 39.42
C VAL A 377 14.38 64.47 40.53
N ALA A 378 13.09 64.63 40.87
CA ALA A 378 12.67 65.51 41.96
C ALA A 378 13.29 65.10 43.32
N GLY A 379 13.30 63.80 43.65
CA GLY A 379 13.89 63.30 44.90
C GLY A 379 15.39 63.55 45.03
N LYS A 380 16.17 63.37 43.95
CA LYS A 380 17.62 63.64 43.96
C LYS A 380 17.94 65.13 44.20
N LEU A 381 17.16 66.04 43.60
CA LEU A 381 17.36 67.48 43.75
C LEU A 381 17.07 67.97 45.18
N GLU A 382 16.11 67.36 45.87
CA GLU A 382 15.82 67.66 47.28
C GLU A 382 16.96 67.20 48.21
N GLU A 383 17.52 66.01 47.98
CA GLU A 383 18.61 65.43 48.79
C GLU A 383 19.90 66.27 48.69
N ASP A 384 20.29 66.68 47.48
CA ASP A 384 21.49 67.50 47.25
C ASP A 384 21.38 68.89 47.91
N LEU A 385 20.19 69.50 47.87
CA LEU A 385 19.95 70.80 48.50
C LEU A 385 20.07 70.73 50.04
N HIS A 386 19.67 69.62 50.64
CA HIS A 386 19.77 69.41 52.09
C HIS A 386 21.24 69.31 52.53
N LYS A 387 22.03 68.46 51.85
CA LYS A 387 23.47 68.27 52.10
C LYS A 387 24.28 69.56 51.95
N GLN A 388 23.87 70.41 51.00
CA GLN A 388 24.52 71.68 50.72
C GLN A 388 24.31 72.74 51.82
N LYS A 389 23.21 72.69 52.58
CA LYS A 389 22.93 73.63 53.69
C LYS A 389 23.77 73.32 54.93
N GLU A 390 23.93 72.04 55.26
CA GLU A 390 24.66 71.58 56.45
C GLU A 390 26.16 71.98 56.43
N LEU A 391 26.81 71.90 55.27
CA LEU A 391 28.24 72.20 55.13
C LEU A 391 28.58 73.70 55.27
N VAL A 392 27.65 74.61 54.95
CA VAL A 392 27.86 76.08 55.08
C VAL A 392 27.88 76.53 56.54
N GLU A 393 27.10 75.88 57.39
CA GLU A 393 27.04 76.18 58.83
C GLU A 393 28.36 75.81 59.53
N ASN A 394 29.08 74.81 59.04
CA ASN A 394 30.38 74.39 59.59
C ASN A 394 31.52 75.35 59.23
N GLN A 395 31.49 75.98 58.05
CA GLN A 395 32.53 76.90 57.58
C GLN A 395 32.58 78.21 58.40
N THR A 396 31.42 78.73 58.82
CA THR A 396 31.31 79.94 59.63
C THR A 396 31.88 79.78 61.05
N SER A 397 31.96 78.55 61.57
CA SER A 397 32.49 78.26 62.91
C SER A 397 34.04 78.34 62.99
N LEU A 398 34.75 78.02 61.91
CA LEU A 398 36.22 77.90 61.88
C LEU A 398 36.98 79.24 61.75
N ALA A 399 36.34 80.31 61.27
CA ALA A 399 36.98 81.60 61.02
C ALA A 399 37.36 82.41 62.29
N ALA A 400 36.91 82.01 63.48
CA ALA A 400 37.05 82.78 64.72
C ALA A 400 38.39 82.61 65.49
N GLY A 401 39.34 81.75 65.07
CA GLY A 401 40.49 81.28 65.90
C GLY A 401 41.91 81.78 65.57
N LYS A 402 42.11 82.71 64.62
CA LYS A 402 43.41 82.99 63.95
C LYS A 402 44.50 83.71 64.79
N ALA A 403 44.17 84.43 65.85
CA ALA A 403 45.12 85.36 66.52
C ALA A 403 46.09 84.70 67.53
N GLN A 404 45.89 83.42 67.89
CA GLN A 404 46.55 82.78 69.02
C GLN A 404 47.87 82.06 68.65
N ILE A 405 48.21 81.97 67.36
CA ILE A 405 49.27 81.11 66.81
C ILE A 405 50.60 81.85 66.51
N ASP A 406 50.60 83.16 66.27
CA ASP A 406 51.81 83.90 65.85
C ASP A 406 52.86 84.15 66.95
N GLU A 407 52.48 84.04 68.23
CA GLU A 407 53.37 84.33 69.38
C GLU A 407 54.34 83.17 69.68
N ILE A 408 54.08 81.99 69.15
CA ILE A 408 54.76 80.75 69.50
C ILE A 408 56.15 80.61 68.83
N SER A 409 56.42 81.30 67.71
CA SER A 409 57.60 81.09 66.85
C SER A 409 58.94 81.68 67.34
N ARG A 410 58.97 82.58 68.34
CA ARG A 410 60.21 83.28 68.76
C ARG A 410 61.10 82.54 69.77
N ARG A 411 60.64 81.44 70.38
CA ARG A 411 61.32 80.75 71.50
C ARG A 411 62.41 79.73 71.09
N VAL A 412 62.61 79.48 69.80
CA VAL A 412 63.33 78.30 69.26
C VAL A 412 64.87 78.44 69.17
N GLU A 413 65.41 79.66 69.18
CA GLU A 413 66.78 79.91 68.68
C GLU A 413 67.92 79.75 69.74
N ALA A 414 67.63 79.72 71.04
CA ALA A 414 68.64 79.76 72.11
C ALA A 414 69.24 78.40 72.54
N ALA A 415 68.77 77.27 72.00
CA ALA A 415 69.01 75.91 72.51
C ALA A 415 70.34 75.22 72.13
N ARG A 416 71.17 75.82 71.25
CA ARG A 416 72.20 75.07 70.48
C ARG A 416 73.59 74.88 71.14
N ASN A 417 73.89 75.45 72.31
CA ASN A 417 75.27 75.52 72.85
C ASN A 417 75.64 74.49 73.94
N ALA A 418 74.85 73.43 74.17
CA ALA A 418 75.04 72.51 75.31
C ALA A 418 75.49 71.07 74.93
N GLN A 419 76.09 70.90 73.76
CA GLN A 419 76.26 69.61 73.07
C GLN A 419 77.28 68.58 73.63
N PRO A 420 78.43 68.88 74.26
CA PRO A 420 79.40 67.81 74.63
C PRO A 420 79.03 66.96 75.86
N VAL A 421 78.06 67.39 76.68
CA VAL A 421 77.39 66.53 77.69
C VAL A 421 76.24 65.74 77.05
N SER A 422 75.74 66.22 75.90
CA SER A 422 74.87 65.47 75.01
C SER A 422 75.57 64.19 74.58
N ASP A 423 76.81 64.17 74.08
CA ASP A 423 77.41 62.95 73.48
C ASP A 423 77.43 61.68 74.38
N ALA A 424 77.55 61.82 75.70
CA ALA A 424 77.43 60.67 76.63
C ALA A 424 75.99 60.38 77.04
N HIS A 425 75.14 61.40 77.07
CA HIS A 425 73.69 61.25 77.00
C HIS A 425 73.29 60.64 75.64
N ASP A 426 74.06 60.81 74.56
CA ASP A 426 73.79 60.39 73.20
C ASP A 426 74.09 58.89 73.06
N ALA A 427 74.92 58.30 73.92
CA ALA A 427 75.08 56.84 74.01
C ALA A 427 73.91 56.15 74.76
N VAL A 428 73.32 56.83 75.76
CA VAL A 428 72.05 56.42 76.37
C VAL A 428 70.89 56.70 75.43
N SER A 429 70.92 57.84 74.75
CA SER A 429 70.03 58.26 73.69
C SER A 429 70.19 57.37 72.48
N GLU A 430 71.34 56.78 72.16
CA GLU A 430 71.52 55.84 71.04
C GLU A 430 70.88 54.49 71.37
N ALA A 431 70.94 54.06 72.63
CA ALA A 431 70.24 52.87 73.10
C ALA A 431 68.72 53.14 73.28
N GLU A 432 68.33 54.33 73.73
CA GLU A 432 66.96 54.84 73.77
C GLU A 432 66.42 55.07 72.36
N THR A 433 67.26 55.48 71.42
CA THR A 433 66.98 55.65 69.99
C THR A 433 66.95 54.30 69.33
N ALA A 434 67.73 53.30 69.74
CA ALA A 434 67.60 51.93 69.22
C ALA A 434 66.30 51.27 69.70
N VAL A 435 65.89 51.52 70.96
CA VAL A 435 64.59 51.10 71.50
C VAL A 435 63.43 51.89 70.88
N SER A 436 63.57 53.21 70.75
CA SER A 436 62.59 54.13 70.15
C SER A 436 62.47 53.91 68.65
N GLN A 437 63.57 53.66 67.94
CA GLN A 437 63.62 53.29 66.54
C GLN A 437 63.02 51.91 66.34
N LYS A 438 63.27 50.91 67.20
CA LYS A 438 62.57 49.62 67.11
C LYS A 438 61.11 49.70 67.54
N GLN A 439 60.74 50.60 68.45
CA GLN A 439 59.33 50.95 68.73
C GLN A 439 58.68 51.67 67.55
N LYS A 440 59.43 52.50 66.83
CA LYS A 440 59.00 53.17 65.61
C LYS A 440 58.89 52.17 64.47
N ASP A 441 59.82 51.24 64.30
CA ASP A 441 59.75 50.15 63.33
C ASP A 441 58.56 49.21 63.64
N LEU A 442 58.32 48.91 64.93
CA LEU A 442 57.15 48.14 65.37
C LEU A 442 55.86 48.92 65.11
N LYS A 443 55.85 50.22 65.39
CA LYS A 443 54.71 51.10 65.09
C LYS A 443 54.48 51.25 63.59
N GLU A 444 55.52 51.41 62.77
CA GLU A 444 55.43 51.45 61.31
C GLU A 444 54.99 50.11 60.73
N ALA A 445 55.44 48.98 61.29
CA ALA A 445 54.96 47.66 60.93
C ALA A 445 53.48 47.44 61.34
N THR A 446 53.08 47.95 62.51
CA THR A 446 51.70 47.90 63.01
C THR A 446 50.79 48.81 62.19
N ASP A 447 51.19 50.05 61.93
CA ASP A 447 50.50 51.03 61.09
C ASP A 447 50.37 50.48 59.65
N ARG A 448 51.40 49.79 59.11
CA ARG A 448 51.31 49.07 57.82
C ARG A 448 50.30 47.92 57.86
N LEU A 449 50.26 47.16 58.97
CA LEU A 449 49.32 46.05 59.15
C LEU A 449 47.88 46.53 59.38
N GLU A 450 47.69 47.67 60.04
CA GLU A 450 46.40 48.33 60.27
C GLU A 450 45.89 49.07 59.02
N ALA A 451 46.79 49.61 58.19
CA ALA A 451 46.47 50.15 56.87
C ALA A 451 46.12 49.05 55.85
N MET A 452 46.58 47.81 56.08
CA MET A 452 46.18 46.65 55.29
C MET A 452 44.78 46.18 55.68
N GLU A 453 44.02 45.77 54.66
CA GLU A 453 42.67 45.19 54.82
C GLU A 453 42.69 43.97 55.77
N SER A 454 41.70 43.83 56.64
CA SER A 454 41.71 42.81 57.70
C SER A 454 41.72 41.40 57.11
N LYS A 455 42.33 40.45 57.84
CA LYS A 455 42.39 39.04 57.41
C LYS A 455 41.00 38.47 57.16
N GLU A 456 40.02 38.79 58.01
CA GLU A 456 38.62 38.37 57.85
C GLU A 456 37.99 38.94 56.57
N ALA A 457 38.22 40.22 56.26
CA ALA A 457 37.72 40.86 55.03
C ALA A 457 38.34 40.26 53.76
N LEU A 458 39.66 40.04 53.75
CA LEU A 458 40.36 39.40 52.63
C LEU A 458 39.92 37.94 52.42
N THR A 459 39.73 37.19 53.51
CA THR A 459 39.25 35.79 53.42
C THR A 459 37.81 35.73 52.91
N LYS A 460 36.95 36.68 53.31
CA LYS A 460 35.58 36.80 52.81
C LYS A 460 35.57 37.07 51.29
N ARG A 461 36.34 38.06 50.82
CA ARG A 461 36.50 38.37 49.39
C ARG A 461 37.10 37.20 48.60
N GLN A 462 38.07 36.46 49.17
CA GLN A 462 38.62 35.25 48.55
C GLN A 462 37.54 34.19 48.33
N THR A 463 36.66 34.00 49.32
CA THR A 463 35.57 33.03 49.26
C THR A 463 34.51 33.45 48.24
N GLU A 464 34.20 34.75 48.15
CA GLU A 464 33.29 35.32 47.15
C GLU A 464 33.87 35.17 45.73
N ALA A 465 35.17 35.44 45.54
CA ALA A 465 35.82 35.30 44.24
C ALA A 465 35.99 33.82 43.81
N GLN A 466 36.21 32.89 44.74
CA GLN A 466 36.17 31.44 44.46
C GLN A 466 34.77 30.96 44.05
N LYS A 467 33.71 31.48 44.70
CA LYS A 467 32.33 31.18 44.30
C LYS A 467 32.03 31.70 42.89
N ALA A 468 32.46 32.93 42.57
CA ALA A 468 32.34 33.50 41.23
C ALA A 468 33.09 32.64 40.19
N GLN A 469 34.31 32.18 40.49
CA GLN A 469 35.06 31.27 39.60
C GLN A 469 34.30 29.97 39.28
N THR A 470 33.64 29.35 40.26
CA THR A 470 32.78 28.19 40.02
C THR A 470 31.50 28.53 39.26
N ALA A 471 30.94 29.72 39.46
CA ALA A 471 29.76 30.20 38.74
C ALA A 471 30.04 30.44 37.26
N VAL A 472 31.22 30.97 36.90
CA VAL A 472 31.69 31.10 35.51
C VAL A 472 31.66 29.76 34.78
N ALA A 473 32.25 28.72 35.38
CA ALA A 473 32.30 27.39 34.76
C ALA A 473 30.89 26.77 34.57
N ALA A 474 29.99 26.99 35.54
CA ALA A 474 28.60 26.53 35.44
C ALA A 474 27.81 27.29 34.36
N GLY A 475 27.96 28.62 34.32
CA GLY A 475 27.32 29.46 33.31
C GLY A 475 27.79 29.15 31.89
N GLU A 476 29.10 28.91 31.69
CA GLU A 476 29.66 28.52 30.39
C GLU A 476 29.08 27.18 29.88
N ALA A 477 28.89 26.20 30.78
CA ALA A 477 28.30 24.91 30.44
C ALA A 477 26.80 25.04 30.07
N GLU A 478 26.05 25.86 30.81
CA GLU A 478 24.64 26.14 30.50
C GLU A 478 24.51 26.89 29.16
N ARG A 479 25.34 27.92 28.94
CA ARG A 479 25.40 28.67 27.68
C ARG A 479 25.70 27.74 26.50
N GLN A 480 26.65 26.83 26.64
CA GLN A 480 26.99 25.86 25.60
C GLN A 480 25.83 24.91 25.28
N THR A 481 25.04 24.55 26.30
CA THR A 481 23.82 23.74 26.14
C THR A 481 22.76 24.51 25.35
N CYS A 482 22.46 25.75 25.75
CA CYS A 482 21.53 26.61 25.01
C CYS A 482 21.96 26.86 23.55
N GLN A 483 23.27 27.01 23.31
CA GLN A 483 23.82 27.15 21.96
C GLN A 483 23.63 25.89 21.11
N SER A 484 23.80 24.71 21.72
CA SER A 484 23.54 23.43 21.06
C SER A 484 22.06 23.27 20.69
N ASP A 485 21.16 23.71 21.57
CA ASP A 485 19.72 23.68 21.34
C ASP A 485 19.29 24.62 20.21
N LEU A 486 19.86 25.83 20.13
CA LEU A 486 19.66 26.73 18.99
C LEU A 486 20.11 26.11 17.65
N ASN A 487 21.27 25.45 17.64
CA ASN A 487 21.74 24.76 16.43
C ASN A 487 20.79 23.63 15.99
N GLN A 488 20.12 22.96 16.93
CA GLN A 488 19.11 21.94 16.61
C GLN A 488 17.86 22.55 15.99
N LEU A 489 17.41 23.73 16.48
CA LEU A 489 16.32 24.48 15.87
C LEU A 489 16.66 24.95 14.45
N ASP A 490 17.88 25.47 14.21
CA ASP A 490 18.33 25.84 12.86
C ASP A 490 18.34 24.63 11.90
N GLN A 491 18.76 23.47 12.40
CA GLN A 491 18.75 22.21 11.65
C GLN A 491 17.33 21.68 11.36
N LEU A 492 16.36 22.02 12.21
CA LEU A 492 14.95 21.71 11.97
C LEU A 492 14.39 22.60 10.87
N ASP A 493 14.59 23.92 10.96
CA ASP A 493 14.13 24.90 9.96
C ASP A 493 14.65 24.54 8.55
N GLN A 494 15.94 24.17 8.45
CA GLN A 494 16.53 23.75 7.19
C GLN A 494 15.90 22.46 6.64
N ALA A 495 15.59 21.49 7.52
CA ALA A 495 14.96 20.24 7.12
C ALA A 495 13.49 20.44 6.69
N GLU A 496 12.76 21.35 7.34
CA GLU A 496 11.41 21.74 6.95
C GLU A 496 11.39 22.44 5.59
N LYS A 497 12.35 23.31 5.32
CA LYS A 497 12.50 23.96 4.02
C LYS A 497 12.79 22.97 2.90
N GLU A 498 13.64 21.97 3.16
CA GLU A 498 13.91 20.87 2.22
C GLU A 498 12.67 20.00 1.98
N LEU A 499 11.88 19.73 3.02
CA LEU A 499 10.62 19.00 2.90
C LEU A 499 9.60 19.76 2.03
N ALA A 500 9.46 21.07 2.25
CA ALA A 500 8.60 21.92 1.43
C ALA A 500 8.99 21.88 -0.06
N GLY A 501 10.29 21.94 -0.37
CA GLY A 501 10.78 21.80 -1.75
C GLY A 501 10.46 20.44 -2.36
N LEU A 502 10.60 19.35 -1.60
CA LEU A 502 10.22 18.01 -2.06
C LEU A 502 8.71 17.86 -2.27
N GLN A 503 7.88 18.52 -1.44
CA GLN A 503 6.43 18.54 -1.61
C GLN A 503 6.03 19.31 -2.89
N GLU A 504 6.75 20.39 -3.22
CA GLU A 504 6.56 21.12 -4.48
C GLU A 504 6.97 20.26 -5.69
N ASP A 505 8.06 19.50 -5.59
CA ASP A 505 8.47 18.54 -6.62
C ASP A 505 7.41 17.44 -6.83
N VAL A 506 6.80 16.93 -5.74
CA VAL A 506 5.69 15.96 -5.80
C VAL A 506 4.49 16.57 -6.53
N ALA A 507 4.10 17.80 -6.19
CA ALA A 507 2.99 18.49 -6.85
C ALA A 507 3.25 18.69 -8.36
N SER A 508 4.48 19.05 -8.73
CA SER A 508 4.90 19.20 -10.14
C SER A 508 4.86 17.86 -10.91
N ALA A 509 5.31 16.78 -10.27
CA ALA A 509 5.23 15.43 -10.84
C ALA A 509 3.77 14.96 -10.99
N GLN A 510 2.90 15.24 -10.02
CA GLN A 510 1.48 14.92 -10.07
C GLN A 510 0.77 15.64 -11.21
N LYS A 511 1.05 16.93 -11.41
CA LYS A 511 0.54 17.69 -12.55
C LYS A 511 0.98 17.07 -13.89
N THR A 512 2.22 16.61 -13.98
CA THR A 512 2.72 15.94 -15.20
C THR A 512 2.00 14.61 -15.44
N LEU A 513 1.65 13.88 -14.38
CA LEU A 513 0.85 12.65 -14.47
C LEU A 513 -0.57 12.95 -14.94
N GLU A 514 -1.24 13.97 -14.39
CA GLU A 514 -2.56 14.40 -14.83
C GLU A 514 -2.59 14.76 -16.33
N GLU A 515 -1.57 15.51 -16.81
CA GLU A 515 -1.44 15.83 -18.23
C GLU A 515 -1.23 14.58 -19.10
N ALA A 516 -0.51 13.57 -18.61
CA ALA A 516 -0.29 12.31 -19.31
C ALA A 516 -1.55 11.42 -19.32
N GLU A 517 -2.30 11.38 -18.22
CA GLU A 517 -3.57 10.66 -18.11
C GLU A 517 -4.66 11.31 -18.96
N ALA A 518 -4.70 12.65 -19.05
CA ALA A 518 -5.57 13.36 -19.98
C ALA A 518 -5.29 12.97 -21.44
N LYS A 519 -4.02 12.92 -21.86
CA LYS A 519 -3.63 12.46 -23.21
C LYS A 519 -3.98 10.99 -23.46
N LEU A 520 -3.88 10.14 -22.44
CA LEU A 520 -4.28 8.74 -22.55
C LEU A 520 -5.80 8.61 -22.70
N ALA A 521 -6.57 9.42 -21.97
CA ALA A 521 -8.04 9.46 -22.09
C ALA A 521 -8.48 9.97 -23.48
N GLU A 522 -7.77 10.94 -24.07
CA GLU A 522 -8.00 11.39 -25.45
C GLU A 522 -7.82 10.27 -26.50
N CYS A 523 -6.97 9.28 -26.21
CA CYS A 523 -6.77 8.14 -27.10
C CYS A 523 -8.00 7.20 -27.15
N GLY A 524 -8.89 7.23 -26.16
CA GLY A 524 -10.08 6.38 -26.10
C GLY A 524 -9.80 4.99 -25.50
N ASP A 525 -10.58 3.98 -25.89
CA ASP A 525 -10.52 2.63 -25.32
C ASP A 525 -9.28 1.85 -25.82
N PRO A 526 -8.29 1.57 -24.94
CA PRO A 526 -7.04 0.91 -25.32
C PRO A 526 -7.24 -0.50 -25.88
N GLU A 527 -8.12 -1.30 -25.26
CA GLU A 527 -8.38 -2.68 -25.67
C GLU A 527 -9.02 -2.70 -27.05
N LYS A 528 -9.93 -1.76 -27.29
CA LYS A 528 -10.60 -1.62 -28.58
C LYS A 528 -9.64 -1.23 -29.69
N ILE A 529 -8.73 -0.28 -29.47
CA ILE A 529 -7.77 0.17 -30.49
C ILE A 529 -6.79 -0.94 -30.87
N VAL A 530 -6.25 -1.64 -29.88
CA VAL A 530 -5.32 -2.77 -30.13
C VAL A 530 -6.07 -3.92 -30.84
N SER A 531 -7.27 -4.27 -30.36
CA SER A 531 -8.11 -5.29 -31.00
C SER A 531 -8.48 -4.91 -32.43
N ASP A 532 -8.89 -3.67 -32.70
CA ASP A 532 -9.26 -3.20 -34.03
C ASP A 532 -8.05 -3.22 -34.98
N TYR A 533 -6.86 -2.84 -34.50
CA TYR A 533 -5.62 -2.94 -35.28
C TYR A 533 -5.24 -4.39 -35.60
N ASP A 534 -5.23 -5.28 -34.60
CA ASP A 534 -4.88 -6.70 -34.77
C ASP A 534 -5.87 -7.41 -35.70
N ASN A 535 -7.17 -7.15 -35.53
CA ASN A 535 -8.21 -7.68 -36.41
C ASN A 535 -8.04 -7.17 -37.85
N ALA A 536 -7.79 -5.87 -38.03
CA ALA A 536 -7.54 -5.30 -39.35
C ALA A 536 -6.29 -5.91 -40.01
N GLN A 537 -5.22 -6.12 -39.24
CA GLN A 537 -3.99 -6.76 -39.72
C GLN A 537 -4.22 -8.21 -40.12
N ASN A 538 -4.96 -8.99 -39.33
CA ASN A 538 -5.32 -10.38 -39.65
C ASN A 538 -6.17 -10.49 -40.92
N ILE A 539 -7.15 -9.58 -41.09
CA ILE A 539 -7.97 -9.49 -42.30
C ILE A 539 -7.08 -9.25 -43.52
N VAL A 540 -6.20 -8.25 -43.46
CA VAL A 540 -5.28 -7.92 -44.58
C VAL A 540 -4.30 -9.06 -44.87
N THR A 541 -3.82 -9.78 -43.85
CA THR A 541 -2.90 -10.91 -44.02
C THR A 541 -3.57 -12.10 -44.73
N SER A 542 -4.90 -12.19 -44.72
CA SER A 542 -5.65 -13.25 -45.41
C SER A 542 -5.79 -13.06 -46.93
N GLU A 543 -5.39 -11.90 -47.47
CA GLU A 543 -5.51 -11.55 -48.89
C GLU A 543 -4.99 -12.61 -49.87
N PRO A 544 -3.79 -13.21 -49.69
CA PRO A 544 -3.29 -14.19 -50.65
C PRO A 544 -4.16 -15.45 -50.72
N ALA A 545 -4.71 -15.88 -49.58
CA ALA A 545 -5.60 -17.04 -49.51
C ALA A 545 -6.95 -16.74 -50.17
N ARG A 546 -7.51 -15.53 -49.97
CA ARG A 546 -8.77 -15.10 -50.60
C ARG A 546 -8.62 -14.91 -52.11
N GLN A 547 -7.48 -14.39 -52.57
CA GLN A 547 -7.17 -14.28 -53.99
C GLN A 547 -7.05 -15.66 -54.65
N THR A 548 -6.36 -16.59 -54.01
CA THR A 548 -6.24 -17.98 -54.49
C THR A 548 -7.61 -18.66 -54.61
N ALA A 549 -8.50 -18.45 -53.63
CA ALA A 549 -9.87 -18.96 -53.68
C ALA A 549 -10.68 -18.36 -54.84
N PHE A 550 -10.57 -17.04 -55.06
CA PHE A 550 -11.22 -16.35 -56.18
C PHE A 550 -10.74 -16.88 -57.54
N ASP A 551 -9.43 -17.05 -57.71
CA ASP A 551 -8.83 -17.53 -58.96
C ASP A 551 -9.23 -18.99 -59.24
N THR A 552 -9.24 -19.83 -58.19
CA THR A 552 -9.64 -21.25 -58.29
C THR A 552 -11.11 -21.40 -58.68
N ALA A 553 -12.00 -20.65 -58.02
CA ALA A 553 -13.43 -20.66 -58.31
C ALA A 553 -13.73 -20.12 -59.73
N THR A 554 -13.01 -19.07 -60.15
CA THR A 554 -13.12 -18.52 -61.51
C THR A 554 -12.68 -19.52 -62.57
N LYS A 555 -11.59 -20.24 -62.32
CA LYS A 555 -11.12 -21.31 -63.21
C LYS A 555 -12.13 -22.46 -63.31
N ALA A 556 -12.69 -22.90 -62.18
CA ALA A 556 -13.70 -23.97 -62.17
C ALA A 556 -14.95 -23.61 -63.00
N LEU A 557 -15.41 -22.35 -62.92
CA LEU A 557 -16.51 -21.86 -63.77
C LEU A 557 -16.17 -21.88 -65.27
N ALA A 558 -14.95 -21.48 -65.63
CA ALA A 558 -14.48 -21.57 -67.02
C ALA A 558 -14.38 -23.03 -67.51
N ASP A 559 -13.94 -23.94 -66.64
CA ASP A 559 -13.88 -25.38 -66.92
C ASP A 559 -15.30 -25.97 -67.12
N PHE A 560 -16.32 -25.50 -66.37
CA PHE A 560 -17.73 -25.85 -66.61
C PHE A 560 -18.25 -25.34 -67.96
N ASP A 561 -17.91 -24.09 -68.33
CA ASP A 561 -18.31 -23.52 -69.63
C ASP A 561 -17.69 -24.30 -70.80
N GLU A 562 -16.42 -24.72 -70.68
CA GLU A 562 -15.74 -25.54 -71.69
C GLU A 562 -16.30 -26.97 -71.72
N LEU A 563 -16.70 -27.53 -70.57
CA LEU A 563 -17.34 -28.84 -70.50
C LEU A 563 -18.68 -28.84 -71.26
N ASP A 564 -19.52 -27.83 -71.08
CA ASP A 564 -20.78 -27.67 -71.82
C ASP A 564 -20.54 -27.63 -73.34
N ARG A 565 -19.50 -26.91 -73.77
CA ARG A 565 -19.09 -26.81 -75.17
C ARG A 565 -18.64 -28.16 -75.73
N LEU A 566 -17.83 -28.90 -74.98
CA LEU A 566 -17.30 -30.21 -75.37
C LEU A 566 -18.39 -31.29 -75.40
N HIS A 567 -19.37 -31.28 -74.48
CA HIS A 567 -20.53 -32.18 -74.55
C HIS A 567 -21.36 -31.93 -75.81
N ALA A 568 -21.55 -30.67 -76.22
CA ALA A 568 -22.21 -30.33 -77.48
C ALA A 568 -21.41 -30.81 -78.71
N GLU A 569 -20.09 -30.69 -78.66
CA GLU A 569 -19.16 -31.20 -79.68
C GLU A 569 -19.18 -32.73 -79.76
N GLU A 570 -19.14 -33.43 -78.62
CA GLU A 570 -19.26 -34.89 -78.52
C GLU A 570 -20.57 -35.38 -79.12
N ALA A 571 -21.69 -34.71 -78.82
CA ALA A 571 -22.99 -35.07 -79.40
C ALA A 571 -23.01 -34.91 -80.94
N LYS A 572 -22.30 -33.90 -81.48
CA LYS A 572 -22.16 -33.69 -82.93
C LYS A 572 -21.26 -34.77 -83.55
N LEU A 573 -20.09 -35.03 -82.97
CA LEU A 573 -19.15 -36.05 -83.42
C LEU A 573 -19.75 -37.46 -83.33
N GLY A 574 -20.54 -37.74 -82.29
CA GLY A 574 -21.25 -39.00 -82.14
C GLY A 574 -22.33 -39.23 -83.20
N LYS A 575 -22.98 -38.16 -83.70
CA LYS A 575 -23.87 -38.27 -84.87
C LYS A 575 -23.08 -38.53 -86.15
N ALA A 576 -21.93 -37.89 -86.31
CA ALA A 576 -21.05 -38.08 -87.47
C ALA A 576 -20.46 -39.50 -87.51
N GLU A 577 -19.98 -40.01 -86.37
CA GLU A 577 -19.45 -41.39 -86.25
C GLU A 577 -20.53 -42.43 -86.57
N LYS A 578 -21.76 -42.27 -86.04
CA LYS A 578 -22.89 -43.16 -86.37
C LYS A 578 -23.24 -43.14 -87.86
N ALA A 579 -23.22 -41.97 -88.49
CA ALA A 579 -23.46 -41.84 -89.92
C ALA A 579 -22.34 -42.51 -90.75
N ALA A 580 -21.08 -42.34 -90.34
CA ALA A 580 -19.93 -42.99 -90.97
C ALA A 580 -19.95 -44.52 -90.78
N HIS A 581 -20.33 -45.01 -89.59
CA HIS A 581 -20.51 -46.44 -89.33
C HIS A 581 -21.63 -47.03 -90.19
N ALA A 582 -22.78 -46.36 -90.30
CA ALA A 582 -23.87 -46.81 -91.16
C ALA A 582 -23.47 -46.83 -92.65
N ALA A 583 -22.66 -45.86 -93.09
CA ALA A 583 -22.10 -45.85 -94.44
C ALA A 583 -21.10 -47.01 -94.67
N HIS A 584 -20.26 -47.31 -93.68
CA HIS A 584 -19.38 -48.47 -93.67
C HIS A 584 -20.18 -49.78 -93.76
N ASP A 585 -21.20 -49.99 -92.92
CA ASP A 585 -22.03 -51.20 -92.94
C ASP A 585 -22.75 -51.38 -94.30
N ALA A 586 -23.25 -50.27 -94.86
CA ALA A 586 -23.87 -50.29 -96.18
C ALA A 586 -22.86 -50.62 -97.29
N ALA A 587 -21.65 -50.07 -97.22
CA ALA A 587 -20.56 -50.39 -98.15
C ALA A 587 -20.09 -51.84 -98.02
N GLN A 588 -20.02 -52.37 -96.79
CA GLN A 588 -19.67 -53.76 -96.51
C GLN A 588 -20.70 -54.71 -97.12
N LYS A 589 -21.99 -54.44 -96.92
CA LYS A 589 -23.05 -55.25 -97.51
C LYS A 589 -23.01 -55.23 -99.04
N LYS A 590 -22.77 -54.06 -99.65
CA LYS A 590 -22.59 -53.94 -101.11
C LYS A 590 -21.38 -54.73 -101.60
N TYR A 591 -20.27 -54.69 -100.87
CA TYR A 591 -19.08 -55.48 -101.18
C TYR A 591 -19.36 -56.98 -101.08
N GLU A 592 -20.03 -57.44 -100.02
CA GLU A 592 -20.42 -58.85 -99.86
C GLU A 592 -21.36 -59.32 -100.99
N GLU A 593 -22.32 -58.49 -101.39
CA GLU A 593 -23.20 -58.74 -102.53
C GLU A 593 -22.42 -58.80 -103.86
N ALA A 594 -21.56 -57.82 -104.13
CA ALA A 594 -20.75 -57.76 -105.35
C ALA A 594 -19.71 -58.90 -105.43
N GLU A 595 -19.10 -59.29 -104.30
CA GLU A 595 -18.16 -60.40 -104.22
C GLU A 595 -18.86 -61.75 -104.40
N LEU A 596 -20.08 -61.89 -103.87
CA LEU A 596 -20.93 -63.05 -104.15
C LEU A 596 -21.28 -63.11 -105.64
N GLU A 597 -21.65 -61.98 -106.26
CA GLU A 597 -21.91 -61.91 -107.70
C GLU A 597 -20.67 -62.24 -108.54
N ARG A 598 -19.50 -61.74 -108.16
CA ARG A 598 -18.20 -62.08 -108.78
C ARG A 598 -17.93 -63.57 -108.72
N ARG A 599 -18.05 -64.19 -107.54
CA ARG A 599 -17.88 -65.65 -107.37
C ARG A 599 -18.91 -66.45 -108.17
N ILE A 600 -20.16 -65.97 -108.26
CA ILE A 600 -21.19 -66.60 -109.10
C ILE A 600 -20.85 -66.46 -110.59
N ALA A 601 -20.29 -65.32 -111.02
CA ALA A 601 -19.86 -65.08 -112.40
C ALA A 601 -18.65 -65.96 -112.78
N GLU A 602 -17.65 -66.06 -111.91
CA GLU A 602 -16.50 -66.97 -112.04
C GLU A 602 -16.97 -68.44 -112.21
N LEU A 603 -18.03 -68.85 -111.50
CA LEU A 603 -18.63 -70.19 -111.63
C LEU A 603 -19.52 -70.36 -112.88
N GLY A 604 -19.99 -69.26 -113.48
CA GLY A 604 -20.93 -69.23 -114.59
C GLY A 604 -20.30 -69.21 -115.99
N ALA A 605 -18.98 -69.06 -116.09
CA ALA A 605 -18.23 -69.10 -117.34
C ALA A 605 -18.02 -70.56 -117.81
N LEU A 606 -19.11 -71.28 -118.09
CA LEU A 606 -19.08 -72.64 -118.64
C LEU A 606 -19.26 -72.61 -120.17
N GLU A 607 -18.25 -73.13 -120.88
CA GLU A 607 -18.34 -73.39 -122.32
C GLU A 607 -19.24 -74.60 -122.60
N ASP A 608 -20.00 -74.54 -123.70
CA ASP A 608 -21.03 -75.52 -124.04
C ASP A 608 -20.45 -76.94 -124.12
N GLY A 609 -20.94 -77.84 -123.27
CA GLY A 609 -20.48 -79.23 -123.16
C GLY A 609 -19.53 -79.57 -122.00
N GLN A 610 -19.09 -78.61 -121.20
CA GLN A 610 -18.34 -78.91 -119.96
C GLN A 610 -19.27 -79.25 -118.78
N PRO A 611 -18.93 -80.25 -117.95
CA PRO A 611 -19.73 -80.60 -116.78
C PRO A 611 -19.64 -79.50 -115.71
N CYS A 612 -20.79 -79.05 -115.21
CA CYS A 612 -20.85 -78.04 -114.17
C CYS A 612 -20.08 -78.47 -112.90
N PRO A 613 -19.15 -77.65 -112.35
CA PRO A 613 -18.35 -78.02 -111.18
C PRO A 613 -19.16 -78.12 -109.88
N VAL A 614 -20.42 -77.66 -109.86
CA VAL A 614 -21.31 -77.75 -108.68
C VAL A 614 -22.24 -78.97 -108.75
N CYS A 615 -22.84 -79.28 -109.91
CA CYS A 615 -23.84 -80.34 -110.03
C CYS A 615 -23.54 -81.43 -111.08
N GLY A 616 -22.46 -81.28 -111.87
CA GLY A 616 -22.01 -82.26 -112.87
C GLY A 616 -22.85 -82.36 -114.15
N SER A 617 -23.94 -81.60 -114.29
CA SER A 617 -24.78 -81.60 -115.50
C SER A 617 -24.08 -80.90 -116.66
N THR A 618 -24.24 -81.44 -117.87
CA THR A 618 -23.75 -80.86 -119.14
C THR A 618 -24.83 -80.08 -119.90
N GLU A 619 -26.08 -80.05 -119.42
CA GLU A 619 -27.17 -79.26 -120.00
C GLU A 619 -27.73 -78.29 -118.94
N HIS A 620 -27.83 -77.00 -119.29
CA HIS A 620 -28.39 -75.94 -118.44
C HIS A 620 -29.46 -75.11 -119.18
N PRO A 621 -30.68 -74.93 -118.62
CA PRO A 621 -31.79 -74.25 -119.33
C PRO A 621 -31.64 -72.73 -119.51
N ARG A 622 -30.67 -72.12 -118.83
CA ARG A 622 -30.31 -70.69 -118.97
C ARG A 622 -28.83 -70.52 -118.62
N THR A 623 -27.98 -70.30 -119.61
CA THR A 623 -26.62 -69.78 -119.41
C THR A 623 -26.73 -68.27 -119.15
N ARG A 624 -26.11 -67.80 -118.07
CA ARG A 624 -26.10 -66.37 -117.73
C ARG A 624 -25.00 -65.70 -118.55
N THR A 625 -25.34 -64.63 -119.27
CA THR A 625 -24.43 -63.86 -120.14
C THR A 625 -23.68 -62.74 -119.41
N ALA A 626 -23.66 -62.74 -118.08
CA ALA A 626 -22.90 -61.73 -117.34
C ALA A 626 -21.41 -62.01 -117.49
N SER A 627 -20.66 -61.03 -118.01
CA SER A 627 -19.21 -61.11 -118.16
C SER A 627 -18.53 -61.09 -116.80
N ASP A 628 -17.57 -61.99 -116.58
CA ASP A 628 -16.69 -61.99 -115.41
C ASP A 628 -15.98 -60.63 -115.21
N ALA A 629 -15.70 -59.92 -116.31
CA ALA A 629 -15.08 -58.59 -116.26
C ALA A 629 -15.98 -57.51 -115.64
N ASP A 630 -17.30 -57.55 -115.85
CA ASP A 630 -18.23 -56.55 -115.30
C ASP A 630 -18.47 -56.78 -113.80
N ALA A 631 -18.54 -58.05 -113.38
CA ALA A 631 -18.67 -58.42 -111.97
C ALA A 631 -17.38 -58.14 -111.18
N THR A 632 -16.21 -58.33 -111.80
CA THR A 632 -14.91 -57.99 -111.21
C THR A 632 -14.75 -56.49 -111.03
N ALA A 633 -15.10 -55.67 -112.03
CA ALA A 633 -15.06 -54.21 -111.91
C ALA A 633 -16.01 -53.68 -110.82
N ALA A 634 -17.22 -54.23 -110.70
CA ALA A 634 -18.17 -53.87 -109.64
C ALA A 634 -17.67 -54.25 -108.23
N ALA A 635 -17.00 -55.40 -108.09
CA ALA A 635 -16.40 -55.82 -106.82
C ALA A 635 -15.19 -54.97 -106.42
N GLU A 636 -14.33 -54.60 -107.38
CA GLU A 636 -13.19 -53.68 -107.14
C GLU A 636 -13.68 -52.27 -106.75
N GLU A 637 -14.73 -51.76 -107.39
CA GLU A 637 -15.36 -50.48 -107.02
C GLU A 637 -15.98 -50.55 -105.62
N ALA A 638 -16.72 -51.62 -105.30
CA ALA A 638 -17.29 -51.82 -103.97
C ALA A 638 -16.20 -51.97 -102.89
N ALA A 639 -15.07 -52.62 -103.20
CA ALA A 639 -13.92 -52.73 -102.31
C ALA A 639 -13.24 -51.37 -102.05
N ALA A 640 -13.11 -50.52 -103.07
CA ALA A 640 -12.63 -49.15 -102.91
C ALA A 640 -13.59 -48.31 -102.04
N GLN A 641 -14.90 -48.40 -102.28
CA GLN A 641 -15.93 -47.73 -101.48
C GLN A 641 -15.93 -48.19 -100.02
N LEU A 642 -15.75 -49.50 -99.77
CA LEU A 642 -15.61 -50.04 -98.42
C LEU A 642 -14.37 -49.50 -97.71
N LYS A 643 -13.22 -49.46 -98.41
CA LYS A 643 -11.97 -48.91 -97.85
C LYS A 643 -12.10 -47.42 -97.49
N ASP A 644 -12.74 -46.62 -98.34
CA ASP A 644 -12.97 -45.19 -98.08
C ASP A 644 -13.95 -44.98 -96.91
N ALA A 645 -15.03 -45.78 -96.86
CA ALA A 645 -15.99 -45.75 -95.76
C ALA A 645 -15.37 -46.21 -94.43
N GLN A 646 -14.47 -47.21 -94.45
CA GLN A 646 -13.72 -47.65 -93.28
C GLN A 646 -12.78 -46.55 -92.78
N ALA A 647 -12.01 -45.92 -93.66
CA ALA A 647 -11.13 -44.82 -93.28
C ALA A 647 -11.92 -43.62 -92.70
N ALA A 648 -13.08 -43.29 -93.28
CA ALA A 648 -13.95 -42.24 -92.78
C ALA A 648 -14.52 -42.56 -91.39
N TRP A 649 -14.92 -43.81 -91.15
CA TRP A 649 -15.39 -44.26 -89.83
C TRP A 649 -14.27 -44.24 -88.79
N GLU A 650 -13.09 -44.77 -89.10
CA GLU A 650 -11.92 -44.75 -88.21
C GLU A 650 -11.51 -43.31 -87.83
N SER A 651 -11.54 -42.37 -88.79
CA SER A 651 -11.29 -40.95 -88.54
C SER A 651 -12.34 -40.34 -87.59
N ALA A 652 -13.64 -40.53 -87.88
CA ALA A 652 -14.72 -40.01 -87.05
C ALA A 652 -14.71 -40.59 -85.63
N LYS A 653 -14.36 -41.89 -85.50
CA LYS A 653 -14.21 -42.58 -84.23
C LYS A 653 -13.01 -42.05 -83.43
N SER A 654 -11.88 -41.75 -84.09
CA SER A 654 -10.71 -41.15 -83.46
C SER A 654 -11.01 -39.75 -82.91
N GLU A 655 -11.67 -38.90 -83.70
CA GLU A 655 -12.08 -37.55 -83.30
C GLU A 655 -13.05 -37.58 -82.11
N LEU A 656 -14.04 -38.48 -82.14
CA LEU A 656 -14.97 -38.68 -81.02
C LEU A 656 -14.25 -39.12 -79.73
N ASN A 657 -13.32 -40.08 -79.83
CA ASN A 657 -12.55 -40.55 -78.68
C ASN A 657 -11.63 -39.46 -78.12
N GLN A 658 -11.05 -38.61 -78.97
CA GLN A 658 -10.25 -37.46 -78.53
C GLN A 658 -11.11 -36.43 -77.78
N CYS A 659 -12.33 -36.16 -78.26
CA CYS A 659 -13.29 -35.28 -77.59
C CYS A 659 -13.70 -35.87 -76.22
N ARG A 660 -14.07 -37.16 -76.16
CA ARG A 660 -14.38 -37.89 -74.92
C ARG A 660 -13.26 -37.86 -73.89
N GLY A 661 -12.01 -37.98 -74.34
CA GLY A 661 -10.84 -37.88 -73.45
C GLY A 661 -10.73 -36.52 -72.77
N LYS A 662 -11.06 -35.43 -73.49
CA LYS A 662 -11.08 -34.06 -72.92
C LYS A 662 -12.24 -33.87 -71.94
N VAL A 663 -13.43 -34.37 -72.29
CA VAL A 663 -14.61 -34.37 -71.41
C VAL A 663 -14.30 -35.07 -70.08
N ALA A 664 -13.79 -36.30 -70.13
CA ALA A 664 -13.46 -37.07 -68.94
C ALA A 664 -12.40 -36.40 -68.06
N ALA A 665 -11.43 -35.70 -68.65
CA ALA A 665 -10.41 -34.96 -67.91
C ALA A 665 -11.00 -33.79 -67.12
N LEU A 666 -11.92 -33.01 -67.72
CA LEU A 666 -12.59 -31.89 -67.05
C LEU A 666 -13.61 -32.38 -66.01
N GLU A 667 -14.40 -33.41 -66.33
CA GLU A 667 -15.36 -34.02 -65.37
C GLU A 667 -14.66 -34.54 -64.12
N ASN A 668 -13.49 -35.18 -64.29
CA ASN A 668 -12.71 -35.67 -63.15
C ASN A 668 -12.11 -34.51 -62.32
N GLY A 669 -11.74 -33.40 -62.97
CA GLY A 669 -11.26 -32.19 -62.27
C GLY A 669 -12.36 -31.45 -61.50
N LEU A 670 -13.62 -31.61 -61.91
CA LEU A 670 -14.80 -30.96 -61.32
C LEU A 670 -15.64 -31.89 -60.43
N LYS A 671 -15.20 -33.14 -60.22
CA LYS A 671 -15.99 -34.21 -59.60
C LYS A 671 -16.60 -33.86 -58.23
N ASP A 672 -15.89 -33.09 -57.43
CA ASP A 672 -16.30 -32.71 -56.06
C ASP A 672 -16.85 -31.26 -55.98
N THR A 673 -17.03 -30.60 -57.12
CA THR A 673 -17.44 -29.19 -57.20
C THR A 673 -18.69 -29.08 -58.07
N THR A 674 -19.66 -28.28 -57.66
CA THR A 674 -20.82 -27.94 -58.49
C THR A 674 -20.68 -26.53 -59.04
N ARG A 675 -21.36 -26.22 -60.16
CA ARG A 675 -21.32 -24.87 -60.75
C ARG A 675 -21.83 -23.81 -59.76
N ASP A 676 -22.91 -24.13 -59.04
CA ASP A 676 -23.49 -23.25 -58.03
C ASP A 676 -22.54 -23.03 -56.83
N ALA A 677 -21.85 -24.10 -56.39
CA ALA A 677 -20.84 -23.98 -55.34
C ALA A 677 -19.65 -23.12 -55.79
N ALA A 678 -19.11 -23.35 -56.99
CA ALA A 678 -18.02 -22.54 -57.54
C ALA A 678 -18.42 -21.06 -57.71
N GLN A 679 -19.67 -20.78 -58.08
CA GLN A 679 -20.17 -19.42 -58.19
C GLN A 679 -20.33 -18.75 -56.82
N SER A 680 -20.89 -19.46 -55.85
CA SER A 680 -20.98 -19.00 -54.46
C SER A 680 -19.60 -18.72 -53.86
N ASP A 681 -18.62 -19.60 -54.10
CA ASP A 681 -17.26 -19.44 -53.60
C ASP A 681 -16.55 -18.24 -54.23
N ARG A 682 -16.73 -18.00 -55.54
CA ARG A 682 -16.19 -16.82 -56.23
C ARG A 682 -16.78 -15.54 -55.67
N ASP A 683 -18.10 -15.48 -55.50
CA ASP A 683 -18.79 -14.27 -55.04
C ASP A 683 -18.47 -13.99 -53.56
N ALA A 684 -18.32 -15.04 -52.74
CA ALA A 684 -17.86 -14.92 -51.36
C ALA A 684 -16.40 -14.44 -51.27
N ALA A 685 -15.50 -15.00 -52.09
CA ALA A 685 -14.10 -14.59 -52.16
C ALA A 685 -13.96 -13.13 -52.66
N ARG A 686 -14.78 -12.72 -53.64
CA ARG A 686 -14.83 -11.34 -54.12
C ARG A 686 -15.25 -10.37 -53.01
N THR A 687 -16.33 -10.69 -52.31
CA THR A 687 -16.82 -9.90 -51.17
C THR A 687 -15.74 -9.75 -50.08
N ALA A 688 -15.01 -10.83 -49.80
CA ALA A 688 -13.90 -10.81 -48.85
C ALA A 688 -12.73 -9.92 -49.33
N LEU A 689 -12.36 -9.97 -50.61
CA LEU A 689 -11.31 -9.12 -51.19
C LEU A 689 -11.70 -7.63 -51.17
N ASP A 690 -12.95 -7.30 -51.48
CA ASP A 690 -13.45 -5.93 -51.40
C ASP A 690 -13.41 -5.39 -49.95
N THR A 691 -13.73 -6.25 -48.96
CA THR A 691 -13.60 -5.94 -47.54
C THR A 691 -12.15 -5.70 -47.15
N ILE A 692 -11.22 -6.54 -47.60
CA ILE A 692 -9.78 -6.40 -47.36
C ILE A 692 -9.25 -5.07 -47.93
N GLU A 693 -9.69 -4.66 -49.12
CA GLU A 693 -9.29 -3.39 -49.71
C GLU A 693 -9.78 -2.19 -48.88
N GLN A 694 -11.00 -2.24 -48.36
CA GLN A 694 -11.52 -1.24 -47.43
C GLN A 694 -10.71 -1.20 -46.13
N THR A 695 -10.41 -2.35 -45.55
CA THR A 695 -9.59 -2.46 -44.33
C THR A 695 -8.16 -1.95 -44.56
N LYS A 696 -7.54 -2.21 -45.71
CA LYS A 696 -6.22 -1.66 -46.08
C LYS A 696 -6.19 -0.12 -46.09
N LYS A 697 -7.29 0.53 -46.50
CA LYS A 697 -7.41 1.99 -46.49
C LYS A 697 -7.51 2.55 -45.06
N ALA A 698 -8.12 1.81 -44.13
CA ALA A 698 -8.26 2.20 -42.73
C ALA A 698 -7.04 1.84 -41.84
N LEU A 699 -6.25 0.83 -42.25
CA LEU A 699 -5.12 0.30 -41.48
C LEU A 699 -4.06 1.34 -41.06
N PRO A 700 -3.66 2.33 -41.90
CA PRO A 700 -2.72 3.36 -41.50
C PRO A 700 -3.22 4.20 -40.31
N GLY A 701 -4.51 4.58 -40.31
CA GLY A 701 -5.11 5.37 -39.23
C GLY A 701 -5.19 4.58 -37.91
N LEU A 702 -5.51 3.28 -37.98
CA LEU A 702 -5.48 2.40 -36.81
C LEU A 702 -4.05 2.20 -36.27
N LYS A 703 -3.06 2.14 -37.16
CA LYS A 703 -1.65 2.05 -36.77
C LYS A 703 -1.18 3.32 -36.05
N GLU A 704 -1.53 4.49 -36.57
CA GLU A 704 -1.23 5.77 -35.93
C GLU A 704 -1.91 5.89 -34.55
N ALA A 705 -3.17 5.48 -34.43
CA ALA A 705 -3.88 5.45 -33.15
C ALA A 705 -3.24 4.48 -32.14
N SER A 706 -2.85 3.28 -32.56
CA SER A 706 -2.14 2.31 -31.72
C SER A 706 -0.77 2.83 -31.25
N GLN A 707 -0.02 3.52 -32.12
CA GLN A 707 1.26 4.14 -31.76
C GLN A 707 1.10 5.34 -30.82
N ALA A 708 0.06 6.16 -31.01
CA ALA A 708 -0.26 7.27 -30.12
C ALA A 708 -0.64 6.77 -28.72
N LEU A 709 -1.45 5.70 -28.65
CA LEU A 709 -1.81 5.02 -27.41
C LEU A 709 -0.56 4.48 -26.69
N ASP A 710 0.32 3.75 -27.37
CA ASP A 710 1.58 3.23 -26.79
C ASP A 710 2.49 4.37 -26.28
N ALA A 711 2.58 5.48 -27.00
CA ALA A 711 3.33 6.65 -26.57
C ALA A 711 2.72 7.33 -25.33
N ALA A 712 1.40 7.47 -25.28
CA ALA A 712 0.67 8.02 -24.14
C ALA A 712 0.81 7.13 -22.90
N GLN A 713 0.69 5.80 -23.06
CA GLN A 713 0.88 4.82 -21.99
C GLN A 713 2.29 4.93 -21.38
N LYS A 714 3.33 5.00 -22.22
CA LYS A 714 4.73 5.17 -21.77
C LYS A 714 4.96 6.49 -21.06
N ALA A 715 4.34 7.57 -21.53
CA ALA A 715 4.43 8.88 -20.88
C ALA A 715 3.79 8.86 -19.49
N ARG A 716 2.61 8.23 -19.37
CA ARG A 716 1.88 8.05 -18.12
C ARG A 716 2.68 7.20 -17.13
N ASP A 717 3.21 6.06 -17.56
CA ASP A 717 4.03 5.19 -16.70
C ASP A 717 5.32 5.89 -16.23
N LYS A 718 5.94 6.70 -17.09
CA LYS A 718 7.10 7.51 -16.72
C LYS A 718 6.73 8.57 -15.66
N ALA A 719 5.62 9.28 -15.84
CA ALA A 719 5.16 10.29 -14.88
C ALA A 719 4.75 9.65 -13.54
N GLN A 720 4.07 8.51 -13.57
CA GLN A 720 3.70 7.74 -12.37
C GLN A 720 4.93 7.30 -11.56
N ASN A 721 5.97 6.83 -12.24
CA ASN A 721 7.23 6.47 -11.59
C ASN A 721 7.91 7.69 -10.94
N GLU A 722 7.92 8.85 -11.62
CA GLU A 722 8.49 10.08 -11.05
C GLU A 722 7.74 10.52 -9.79
N VAL A 723 6.39 10.50 -9.80
CA VAL A 723 5.56 10.75 -8.61
C VAL A 723 5.96 9.81 -7.48
N SER A 724 6.03 8.50 -7.74
CA SER A 724 6.41 7.53 -6.72
C SER A 724 7.82 7.78 -6.15
N VAL A 725 8.79 8.21 -6.96
CA VAL A 725 10.15 8.52 -6.52
C VAL A 725 10.18 9.76 -5.64
N GLN A 726 9.54 10.86 -6.06
CA GLN A 726 9.55 12.10 -5.28
C GLN A 726 8.76 11.95 -3.98
N GLN A 727 7.65 11.23 -4.02
CA GLN A 727 6.83 10.97 -2.84
C GLN A 727 7.57 10.11 -1.82
N GLY A 728 8.36 9.11 -2.26
CA GLY A 728 9.24 8.34 -1.38
C GLY A 728 10.33 9.18 -0.70
N LYS A 729 10.92 10.15 -1.42
CA LYS A 729 11.88 11.10 -0.83
C LYS A 729 11.20 12.03 0.19
N ALA A 730 10.03 12.55 -0.15
CA ALA A 730 9.24 13.43 0.72
C ALA A 730 8.85 12.70 2.03
N THR A 731 8.35 11.46 1.96
CA THR A 731 8.00 10.67 3.15
C THR A 731 9.22 10.42 4.04
N THR A 732 10.37 10.04 3.45
CA THR A 732 11.60 9.83 4.22
C THR A 732 12.05 11.11 4.93
N LYS A 733 11.92 12.26 4.24
CA LYS A 733 12.28 13.56 4.81
C LYS A 733 11.28 14.02 5.88
N GLN A 734 10.01 13.71 5.71
CA GLN A 734 8.95 13.99 6.68
C GLN A 734 9.19 13.24 8.00
N GLU A 735 9.67 11.98 7.94
CA GLU A 735 10.09 11.24 9.14
C GLU A 735 11.33 11.85 9.83
N ASP A 736 12.32 12.36 9.07
CA ASP A 736 13.48 13.09 9.61
C ASP A 736 13.04 14.40 10.30
N VAL A 737 12.15 15.17 9.66
CA VAL A 737 11.57 16.38 10.25
C VAL A 737 10.79 16.07 11.52
N ALA A 738 9.96 15.02 11.54
CA ALA A 738 9.19 14.63 12.73
C ALA A 738 10.11 14.30 13.92
N LYS A 739 11.19 13.53 13.70
CA LYS A 739 12.18 13.23 14.75
C LYS A 739 12.89 14.48 15.27
N ARG A 740 13.20 15.43 14.38
CA ARG A 740 13.83 16.71 14.76
C ARG A 740 12.87 17.61 15.52
N ARG A 741 11.59 17.67 15.13
CA ARG A 741 10.54 18.39 15.86
C ARG A 741 10.40 17.85 17.27
N GLU A 742 10.38 16.53 17.43
CA GLU A 742 10.34 15.89 18.75
C GLU A 742 11.58 16.23 19.60
N ALA A 743 12.78 16.20 19.02
CA ALA A 743 14.01 16.58 19.72
C ALA A 743 14.07 18.07 20.12
N CYS A 744 13.34 18.92 19.42
CA CYS A 744 13.23 20.36 19.68
C CYS A 744 11.98 20.75 20.46
N ALA A 745 11.15 19.79 20.87
CA ALA A 745 9.89 20.06 21.57
C ALA A 745 10.13 20.84 22.87
N GLY A 746 9.37 21.92 23.07
CA GLY A 746 9.48 22.80 24.24
C GLY A 746 10.69 23.74 24.24
N LYS A 747 11.47 23.80 23.15
CA LYS A 747 12.59 24.75 22.99
C LYS A 747 12.11 25.98 22.22
N ASN A 748 12.31 27.17 22.79
CA ASN A 748 11.95 28.43 22.14
C ASN A 748 13.21 29.22 21.74
N ARG A 749 13.32 29.59 20.46
CA ARG A 749 14.47 30.34 19.94
C ARG A 749 14.67 31.68 20.65
N SER A 750 13.59 32.43 20.89
CA SER A 750 13.68 33.73 21.58
C SER A 750 14.19 33.55 23.00
N GLU A 751 13.58 32.64 23.76
CA GLU A 751 13.95 32.39 25.16
C GLU A 751 15.39 31.89 25.30
N LEU A 752 15.84 31.00 24.41
CA LEU A 752 17.22 30.52 24.40
C LEU A 752 18.21 31.63 24.06
N THR A 753 17.86 32.51 23.12
CA THR A 753 18.71 33.65 22.73
C THR A 753 18.80 34.67 23.88
N ASP A 754 17.67 34.99 24.51
CA ASP A 754 17.62 35.87 25.67
C ASP A 754 18.37 35.29 26.87
N ARG A 755 18.26 33.96 27.09
CA ARG A 755 19.00 33.24 28.14
C ARG A 755 20.50 33.27 27.90
N ILE A 756 20.96 33.07 26.67
CA ILE A 756 22.39 33.19 26.32
C ILE A 756 22.87 34.61 26.56
N ALA A 757 22.13 35.64 26.16
CA ALA A 757 22.51 37.03 26.40
C ALA A 757 22.59 37.36 27.90
N ALA A 758 21.66 36.84 28.70
CA ALA A 758 21.68 36.97 30.16
C ALA A 758 22.89 36.25 30.78
N LEU A 759 23.16 35.01 30.35
CA LEU A 759 24.31 34.22 30.79
C LEU A 759 25.63 34.88 30.41
N ASP A 760 25.76 35.44 29.20
CA ASP A 760 26.96 36.16 28.76
C ASP A 760 27.25 37.36 29.66
N LYS A 761 26.22 38.14 30.00
CA LYS A 761 26.34 39.27 30.92
C LYS A 761 26.74 38.82 32.34
N GLN A 762 26.19 37.71 32.81
CA GLN A 762 26.46 37.17 34.13
C GLN A 762 27.87 36.55 34.24
N ILE A 763 28.28 35.77 33.23
CA ILE A 763 29.62 35.18 33.12
C ILE A 763 30.68 36.28 33.12
N GLU A 764 30.46 37.38 32.40
CA GLU A 764 31.42 38.49 32.36
C GLU A 764 31.57 39.17 33.73
N ALA A 765 30.46 39.44 34.41
CA ALA A 765 30.47 39.98 35.77
C ALA A 765 31.18 39.04 36.76
N ASP A 766 30.89 37.73 36.70
CA ASP A 766 31.53 36.73 37.57
C ASP A 766 33.02 36.54 37.24
N ARG A 767 33.43 36.70 35.96
CA ARG A 767 34.84 36.69 35.53
C ARG A 767 35.62 37.87 36.09
N GLU A 768 35.05 39.07 36.06
CA GLU A 768 35.69 40.25 36.67
C GLU A 768 35.95 40.04 38.17
N ILE A 769 34.98 39.45 38.88
CA ILE A 769 35.12 39.12 40.31
C ILE A 769 36.19 38.03 40.49
N ALA A 770 36.15 36.96 39.69
CA ALA A 770 37.12 35.87 39.76
C ALA A 770 38.57 36.32 39.44
N ALA A 771 38.75 37.29 38.55
CA ALA A 771 40.07 37.84 38.20
C ALA A 771 40.80 38.47 39.40
N SER A 772 40.07 38.86 40.45
CA SER A 772 40.64 39.41 41.68
C SER A 772 41.31 38.35 42.58
N LEU A 773 41.15 37.05 42.32
CA LEU A 773 41.67 35.95 43.15
C LEU A 773 43.18 36.02 43.37
N ASP A 774 43.96 36.28 42.32
CA ASP A 774 45.42 36.31 42.39
C ASP A 774 45.91 37.54 43.19
N ALA A 775 45.24 38.69 43.01
CA ALA A 775 45.51 39.89 43.78
C ALA A 775 45.16 39.72 45.28
N ILE A 776 44.04 39.06 45.60
CA ILE A 776 43.64 38.76 46.98
C ILE A 776 44.61 37.77 47.63
N ALA A 777 45.04 36.72 46.90
CA ALA A 777 46.02 35.76 47.40
C ALA A 777 47.36 36.44 47.71
N LYS A 778 47.80 37.36 46.84
CA LYS A 778 49.01 38.17 47.06
C LYS A 778 48.88 39.10 48.27
N ALA A 779 47.73 39.76 48.43
CA ALA A 779 47.46 40.62 49.60
C ALA A 779 47.43 39.82 50.92
N LEU A 780 46.88 38.59 50.92
CA LEU A 780 46.93 37.69 52.07
C LEU A 780 48.38 37.29 52.41
N ASP A 781 49.20 36.94 51.42
CA ASP A 781 50.62 36.60 51.63
C ASP A 781 51.42 37.80 52.17
N GLU A 782 51.21 39.00 51.60
CA GLU A 782 51.83 40.25 52.06
C GLU A 782 51.41 40.61 53.49
N ARG A 783 50.12 40.43 53.84
CA ARG A 783 49.65 40.63 55.22
C ARG A 783 50.26 39.61 56.18
N THR A 784 50.37 38.36 55.78
CA THR A 784 50.97 37.30 56.62
C THR A 784 52.45 37.58 56.89
N LYS A 785 53.16 38.13 55.91
CA LYS A 785 54.54 38.63 56.08
C LYS A 785 54.59 39.82 57.06
N ALA A 786 53.70 40.79 56.93
CA ALA A 786 53.62 41.94 57.85
C ALA A 786 53.29 41.51 59.30
N GLU A 787 52.42 40.51 59.49
CA GLU A 787 52.13 39.90 60.81
C GLU A 787 53.39 39.23 61.42
N ALA A 788 54.19 38.55 60.59
CA ALA A 788 55.45 37.96 61.01
C ALA A 788 56.51 39.01 61.35
N ASP A 789 56.59 40.10 60.58
CA ASP A 789 57.49 41.23 60.84
C ASP A 789 57.14 41.93 62.16
N CYS A 790 55.86 42.13 62.47
CA CYS A 790 55.42 42.69 63.75
C CYS A 790 55.85 41.81 64.94
N ARG A 791 55.71 40.48 64.83
CA ARG A 791 56.18 39.54 65.86
C ARG A 791 57.70 39.62 66.04
N SER A 792 58.44 39.60 64.94
CA SER A 792 59.91 39.72 64.95
C SER A 792 60.39 41.03 65.60
N CYS A 793 59.78 42.17 65.24
CA CYS A 793 60.10 43.47 65.84
C CYS A 793 59.78 43.51 67.35
N THR A 794 58.72 42.83 67.79
CA THR A 794 58.36 42.73 69.21
C THR A 794 59.43 41.98 70.00
N ASP A 795 59.89 40.84 69.49
CA ASP A 795 60.94 40.02 70.13
C ASP A 795 62.29 40.77 70.22
N VAL A 796 62.66 41.49 69.15
CA VAL A 796 63.90 42.28 69.10
C VAL A 796 63.86 43.50 70.02
N LEU A 797 62.69 44.15 70.14
CA LEU A 797 62.48 45.29 71.03
C LEU A 797 62.72 44.91 72.50
N GLU A 798 62.29 43.73 72.91
CA GLU A 798 62.48 43.23 74.27
C GLU A 798 63.98 43.04 74.61
N GLN A 799 64.76 42.58 73.64
CA GLN A 799 66.22 42.46 73.77
C GLN A 799 66.91 43.84 73.85
N LYS A 800 66.48 44.82 73.04
CA LYS A 800 67.06 46.18 73.04
C LYS A 800 66.78 46.96 74.32
N ARG A 801 65.65 46.70 74.99
CA ARG A 801 65.35 47.27 76.31
C ARG A 801 66.37 46.88 77.39
N LYS A 802 66.92 45.66 77.32
CA LYS A 802 68.00 45.22 78.22
C LYS A 802 69.33 45.93 77.95
N ASP A 803 69.64 46.24 76.69
CA ASP A 803 70.87 46.96 76.29
C ASP A 803 70.86 48.42 76.82
N LEU A 804 69.70 49.08 76.81
CA LEU A 804 69.52 50.45 77.34
C LEU A 804 69.83 50.55 78.84
N GLU A 805 69.46 49.53 79.61
CA GLU A 805 69.70 49.47 81.05
C GLU A 805 71.22 49.49 81.36
N SER A 806 72.03 48.89 80.49
CA SER A 806 73.50 48.92 80.59
C SER A 806 74.14 50.25 80.16
N ALA A 807 73.51 51.00 79.25
CA ALA A 807 74.02 52.28 78.78
C ALA A 807 73.85 53.39 79.84
N ARG A 808 72.73 53.37 80.58
CA ARG A 808 72.44 54.34 81.66
C ARG A 808 73.52 54.36 82.75
N ALA A 809 74.13 53.21 83.05
CA ALA A 809 75.24 53.10 83.99
C ALA A 809 76.54 53.83 83.54
N LYS A 810 76.70 54.15 82.25
CA LYS A 810 77.87 54.86 81.70
C LYS A 810 77.70 56.38 81.70
N LEU A 811 76.47 56.88 81.55
CA LEU A 811 76.14 58.32 81.58
C LEU A 811 76.48 58.96 82.93
N ASP A 812 76.22 58.24 84.03
CA ASP A 812 76.57 58.67 85.39
C ASP A 812 78.07 58.98 85.57
N LYS A 813 78.93 58.39 84.73
CA LYS A 813 80.37 58.63 84.75
C LYS A 813 80.77 59.94 84.04
N SER A 814 80.09 60.31 82.95
CA SER A 814 80.45 61.45 82.09
C SER A 814 80.06 62.82 82.66
N ILE A 815 78.98 62.86 83.47
CA ILE A 815 78.53 64.05 84.20
C ILE A 815 79.63 64.58 85.13
N SER A 816 80.49 63.71 85.65
CA SER A 816 81.59 64.09 86.55
C SER A 816 82.77 64.79 85.87
N GLU A 817 82.98 64.61 84.56
CA GLU A 817 84.21 65.01 83.85
C GLU A 817 84.11 66.39 83.17
N HIS A 818 82.91 66.85 82.80
CA HIS A 818 82.70 68.06 81.98
C HIS A 818 82.25 69.30 82.78
N GLY A 819 82.44 69.29 84.10
CA GLY A 819 82.41 70.48 84.95
C GLY A 819 81.05 71.11 85.22
N PHE A 820 79.94 70.44 84.89
CA PHE A 820 78.60 70.85 85.30
C PHE A 820 78.26 70.30 86.70
N ALA A 821 77.64 71.12 87.55
CA ALA A 821 77.38 70.78 88.95
C ALA A 821 76.27 69.71 89.14
N SER A 822 75.45 69.47 88.11
CA SER A 822 74.47 68.39 87.98
C SER A 822 74.14 68.17 86.49
N LEU A 823 73.50 67.04 86.14
CA LEU A 823 72.92 66.84 84.79
C LEU A 823 71.98 68.01 84.41
N ASP A 824 71.24 68.56 85.38
CA ASP A 824 70.35 69.70 85.19
C ASP A 824 71.09 71.02 84.88
N ALA A 825 72.31 71.22 85.38
CA ALA A 825 73.10 72.41 85.03
C ALA A 825 73.65 72.34 83.59
N ALA A 826 73.84 71.14 83.04
CA ALA A 826 74.26 70.92 81.65
C ALA A 826 73.07 70.98 80.68
N LEU A 827 71.90 70.44 81.09
CA LEU A 827 70.66 70.46 80.31
C LEU A 827 69.88 71.78 80.39
N ALA A 828 70.09 72.63 81.41
CA ALA A 828 69.39 73.93 81.53
C ALA A 828 69.78 74.97 80.45
N ALA A 829 70.81 74.70 79.64
CA ALA A 829 71.12 75.47 78.44
C ALA A 829 70.69 74.76 77.13
N VAL A 830 70.06 73.58 77.23
CA VAL A 830 69.37 72.86 76.15
C VAL A 830 67.87 73.16 76.25
N ILE A 831 67.19 73.36 75.13
CA ILE A 831 65.72 73.44 75.08
C ILE A 831 65.21 72.21 74.31
N ASP A 832 64.10 71.64 74.76
CA ASP A 832 63.53 70.36 74.34
C ASP A 832 63.00 70.37 72.87
N PRO A 833 63.40 69.40 72.01
CA PRO A 833 62.82 69.19 70.67
C PRO A 833 61.32 68.90 70.68
N GLN A 834 60.75 68.31 71.75
CA GLN A 834 59.31 68.07 71.87
C GLN A 834 58.54 69.34 72.21
N GLU A 835 59.07 70.26 73.02
CA GLU A 835 58.47 71.59 73.21
C GLU A 835 58.60 72.46 71.95
N LEU A 836 59.69 72.32 71.18
CA LEU A 836 59.83 72.87 69.83
C LEU A 836 58.79 72.28 68.84
N SER A 837 58.58 70.96 68.90
CA SER A 837 57.69 70.20 68.00
C SER A 837 56.21 70.31 68.37
N ALA A 838 55.86 70.51 69.65
CA ALA A 838 54.50 70.65 70.12
C ALA A 838 53.93 72.03 69.73
N LEU A 839 54.77 73.06 69.81
CA LEU A 839 54.50 74.40 69.32
C LEU A 839 54.38 74.42 67.79
N ASP A 840 55.22 73.67 67.06
CA ASP A 840 55.14 73.50 65.59
C ASP A 840 53.93 72.64 65.15
N GLY A 841 53.44 71.73 66.02
CA GLY A 841 52.28 70.85 65.75
C GLY A 841 50.91 71.51 65.93
N GLN A 842 50.79 72.51 66.81
CA GLN A 842 49.55 73.27 66.99
C GLN A 842 49.22 74.16 65.78
N VAL A 843 50.24 74.67 65.09
CA VAL A 843 50.10 75.47 63.86
C VAL A 843 49.53 74.61 62.72
N ARG A 844 50.03 73.38 62.52
CA ARG A 844 49.63 72.52 61.40
C ARG A 844 48.21 71.94 61.48
N SER A 845 47.69 71.63 62.68
CA SER A 845 46.36 71.00 62.82
C SER A 845 45.18 71.95 62.56
N TYR A 846 45.38 73.26 62.76
CA TYR A 846 44.39 74.28 62.44
C TYR A 846 44.30 74.52 60.92
N GLU A 847 45.44 74.56 60.24
CA GLU A 847 45.50 74.69 58.77
C GLU A 847 44.82 73.51 58.06
N GLN A 848 44.97 72.28 58.56
CA GLN A 848 44.40 71.08 57.95
C GLN A 848 42.85 70.97 58.05
N LYS A 849 42.24 71.52 59.11
CA LYS A 849 40.77 71.52 59.29
C LYS A 849 40.05 72.56 58.42
N VAL A 850 40.74 73.66 58.11
CA VAL A 850 40.21 74.70 57.22
C VAL A 850 40.18 74.20 55.77
N THR A 851 41.22 73.50 55.33
CA THR A 851 41.28 72.94 53.96
C THR A 851 40.22 71.85 53.73
N SER A 852 40.07 70.89 54.65
CA SER A 852 39.12 69.76 54.48
C SER A 852 37.64 70.16 54.40
N THR A 853 37.20 71.18 55.12
CA THR A 853 35.79 71.63 55.11
C THR A 853 35.46 72.39 53.82
N ASN A 854 36.43 73.13 53.27
CA ASN A 854 36.28 73.82 51.99
C ASN A 854 36.25 72.82 50.82
N ASP A 855 37.10 71.79 50.82
CA ASP A 855 37.11 70.76 49.78
C ASP A 855 35.78 69.97 49.70
N GLN A 856 35.14 69.70 50.85
CA GLN A 856 33.84 69.02 50.91
C GLN A 856 32.68 69.89 50.40
N LEU A 857 32.74 71.21 50.63
CA LEU A 857 31.75 72.16 50.14
C LEU A 857 31.81 72.31 48.61
N ASP A 858 33.01 72.28 48.04
CA ASP A 858 33.24 72.32 46.60
C ASP A 858 32.78 71.03 45.90
N ALA A 859 33.01 69.87 46.52
CA ALA A 859 32.51 68.59 46.02
C ALA A 859 30.97 68.54 45.96
N ALA A 860 30.28 68.92 47.05
CA ALA A 860 28.81 68.94 47.07
C ALA A 860 28.21 69.95 46.09
N THR A 861 28.90 71.07 45.84
CA THR A 861 28.47 72.08 44.86
C THR A 861 28.69 71.60 43.42
N LYS A 862 29.68 70.73 43.19
CA LYS A 862 29.94 70.08 41.91
C LYS A 862 28.91 68.99 41.59
N ASP A 863 28.50 68.19 42.58
CA ASP A 863 27.50 67.12 42.41
C ASP A 863 26.12 67.69 42.03
N LEU A 864 25.64 68.72 42.75
CA LEU A 864 24.39 69.41 42.42
C LEU A 864 24.41 69.98 40.99
N ARG A 865 25.56 70.53 40.57
CA ARG A 865 25.77 71.05 39.20
C ARG A 865 25.81 69.93 38.16
N GLY A 866 26.31 68.75 38.51
CA GLY A 866 26.32 67.55 37.68
C GLY A 866 24.91 67.03 37.41
N HIS A 867 24.10 66.85 38.45
CA HIS A 867 22.72 66.38 38.30
C HIS A 867 21.82 67.37 37.53
N LEU A 868 22.01 68.68 37.72
CA LEU A 868 21.34 69.72 36.91
C LEU A 868 21.79 69.73 35.43
N ALA A 869 22.99 69.21 35.12
CA ALA A 869 23.52 69.16 33.76
C ALA A 869 23.16 67.84 33.03
N GLU A 870 23.14 66.71 33.73
CA GLU A 870 22.79 65.39 33.16
C GLU A 870 21.28 65.27 32.85
N ASP A 871 20.41 65.73 33.76
CA ASP A 871 18.95 65.64 33.62
C ASP A 871 18.28 67.00 33.28
N GLY A 872 19.07 67.97 32.81
CA GLY A 872 18.69 69.39 32.71
C GLY A 872 17.39 69.66 31.97
N GLY A 873 17.08 68.93 30.90
CA GLY A 873 15.82 69.12 30.14
C GLY A 873 14.54 68.68 30.87
N ARG A 874 14.67 67.81 31.88
CA ARG A 874 13.56 67.32 32.71
C ARG A 874 13.44 68.14 33.99
N ALA A 875 14.58 68.43 34.63
CA ALA A 875 14.67 69.32 35.77
C ALA A 875 14.14 70.74 35.45
N LEU A 876 14.43 71.29 34.26
CA LEU A 876 13.93 72.60 33.83
C LEU A 876 12.39 72.64 33.66
N ARG A 877 11.78 71.54 33.18
CA ARG A 877 10.32 71.42 33.05
C ARG A 877 9.63 71.34 34.41
N LEU A 878 10.18 70.57 35.34
CA LEU A 878 9.64 70.40 36.70
C LEU A 878 9.71 71.70 37.52
N LEU A 879 10.77 72.49 37.33
CA LEU A 879 10.95 73.76 38.04
C LEU A 879 10.05 74.89 37.52
N SER A 880 9.29 74.69 36.43
CA SER A 880 8.43 75.72 35.81
C SER A 880 9.14 77.06 35.54
N LEU A 881 10.43 77.03 35.18
CA LEU A 881 11.28 78.21 34.97
C LEU A 881 11.54 78.43 33.48
N ASP A 882 10.63 79.15 32.81
CA ASP A 882 10.72 79.46 31.37
C ASP A 882 11.97 80.30 30.97
N GLU A 883 12.76 80.82 31.92
CA GLU A 883 13.90 81.72 31.63
C GLU A 883 15.28 81.30 32.16
N LEU A 884 15.48 80.04 32.57
CA LEU A 884 16.81 79.61 33.06
C LEU A 884 17.96 79.44 32.02
N PRO A 885 17.76 79.40 30.69
CA PRO A 885 18.89 79.30 29.75
C PRO A 885 19.86 80.50 29.84
N LYS A 886 19.37 81.68 30.22
CA LYS A 886 20.22 82.89 30.37
C LYS A 886 21.06 82.90 31.65
N ASN A 887 20.63 82.20 32.71
CA ASN A 887 21.36 82.12 33.98
C ASN A 887 22.26 80.89 34.11
N LEU A 888 22.01 79.81 33.35
CA LEU A 888 22.90 78.64 33.30
C LEU A 888 24.27 78.97 32.66
N ALA A 889 24.28 79.90 31.69
CA ALA A 889 25.51 80.44 31.10
C ALA A 889 26.35 81.27 32.10
N LEU A 890 25.70 81.97 33.04
CA LEU A 890 26.36 82.70 34.14
C LEU A 890 26.87 81.78 35.25
N TRP A 891 26.33 80.56 35.33
CA TRP A 891 26.74 79.53 36.28
C TRP A 891 27.86 78.63 35.76
N THR A 892 28.09 78.50 34.44
CA THR A 892 29.11 77.60 33.83
C THR A 892 30.41 78.30 33.40
N ALA A 893 30.46 79.63 33.39
CA ALA A 893 31.67 80.40 33.10
C ALA A 893 32.65 80.36 34.29
N GLY A 894 33.91 79.99 34.01
CA GLY A 894 34.96 79.70 34.99
C GLY A 894 35.52 80.88 35.77
N GLU A 895 36.23 80.54 36.84
CA GLU A 895 36.99 81.37 37.76
C GLU A 895 37.85 82.42 37.03
N SER A 896 37.68 83.69 37.40
CA SER A 896 38.70 84.72 37.19
C SER A 896 38.83 85.57 38.44
N ASP A 897 40.10 85.76 38.84
CA ASP A 897 40.59 86.36 40.07
C ASP A 897 40.01 87.74 40.40
N SER A 898 39.16 87.83 41.44
CA SER A 898 39.14 88.94 42.41
C SER A 898 38.37 88.58 43.71
N ASP A 899 39.13 88.43 44.80
CA ASP A 899 38.76 87.90 46.13
C ASP A 899 37.89 88.82 47.03
N ALA A 900 36.77 89.35 46.53
CA ALA A 900 35.77 89.95 47.44
C ALA A 900 34.33 89.94 46.89
N ASP A 901 34.16 90.11 45.58
CA ASP A 901 32.83 90.18 44.96
C ASP A 901 32.25 88.79 44.58
N ALA A 902 33.11 87.76 44.50
CA ALA A 902 32.74 86.40 44.13
C ALA A 902 31.94 85.66 45.23
N GLU A 903 32.33 85.80 46.50
CA GLU A 903 31.63 85.14 47.63
C GLU A 903 30.19 85.64 47.79
N GLN A 904 29.96 86.94 47.58
CA GLN A 904 28.63 87.54 47.73
C GLN A 904 27.69 87.20 46.56
N ALA A 905 28.23 87.01 45.35
CA ALA A 905 27.48 86.53 44.18
C ALA A 905 27.11 85.04 44.28
N VAL A 906 27.99 84.20 44.83
CA VAL A 906 27.72 82.77 45.07
C VAL A 906 26.63 82.57 46.13
N ALA A 907 26.62 83.38 47.19
CA ALA A 907 25.59 83.32 48.24
C ALA A 907 24.17 83.67 47.74
N VAL A 908 24.03 84.70 46.88
CA VAL A 908 22.73 85.10 46.30
C VAL A 908 22.21 84.03 45.33
N ARG A 909 23.10 83.43 44.52
CA ARG A 909 22.76 82.36 43.56
C ARG A 909 22.27 81.07 44.24
N ARG A 910 22.88 80.70 45.37
CA ARG A 910 22.50 79.52 46.19
C ARG A 910 21.09 79.69 46.78
N THR A 911 20.71 80.91 47.13
CA THR A 911 19.41 81.23 47.73
C THR A 911 18.26 81.16 46.73
N HIS A 912 18.45 81.65 45.50
CA HIS A 912 17.43 81.57 44.43
C HIS A 912 17.18 80.14 43.96
N LEU A 913 18.22 79.33 43.75
CA LEU A 913 18.09 77.94 43.33
C LEU A 913 17.40 77.10 44.43
N GLY A 914 17.74 77.35 45.70
CA GLY A 914 17.08 76.70 46.83
C GLY A 914 15.60 77.06 46.99
N SER A 915 15.17 78.25 46.55
CA SER A 915 13.75 78.63 46.55
C SER A 915 12.94 77.99 45.42
N ALA A 916 13.58 77.74 44.26
CA ALA A 916 12.94 77.11 43.12
C ALA A 916 12.77 75.59 43.29
N ILE A 917 13.79 74.91 43.82
CA ILE A 917 13.72 73.48 44.13
C ILE A 917 12.67 73.21 45.22
N ALA A 918 12.53 74.10 46.21
CA ALA A 918 11.51 74.00 47.26
C ALA A 918 10.06 74.25 46.78
N ALA A 919 9.86 74.68 45.53
CA ALA A 919 8.54 74.89 44.94
C ALA A 919 8.02 73.67 44.14
N ILE A 920 8.82 72.61 44.01
CA ILE A 920 8.40 71.35 43.39
C ILE A 920 7.41 70.65 44.33
N ASP A 921 6.18 70.39 43.86
CA ASP A 921 5.19 69.62 44.62
C ASP A 921 5.44 68.11 44.44
N GLY A 922 6.27 67.56 45.34
CA GLY A 922 6.57 66.14 45.35
C GLY A 922 5.39 65.23 45.72
N GLU A 923 4.27 65.77 46.21
CA GLU A 923 3.06 64.98 46.53
C GLU A 923 2.17 64.82 45.27
N GLU A 924 2.04 65.87 44.46
CA GLU A 924 1.34 65.84 43.17
C GLU A 924 2.00 64.87 42.16
N LEU A 925 3.34 64.87 42.08
CA LEU A 925 4.08 63.93 41.22
C LEU A 925 3.88 62.46 41.62
N ARG A 926 3.83 62.19 42.94
CA ARG A 926 3.55 60.84 43.46
C ARG A 926 2.11 60.40 43.19
N ALA A 927 1.13 61.31 43.22
CA ALA A 927 -0.25 61.02 42.85
C ALA A 927 -0.37 60.64 41.36
N ARG A 928 0.28 61.41 40.46
CA ARG A 928 0.32 61.09 39.01
C ARG A 928 0.96 59.74 38.71
N LEU A 929 2.02 59.37 39.43
CA LEU A 929 2.62 58.03 39.34
C LEU A 929 1.66 56.94 39.80
N GLY A 930 0.87 57.18 40.85
CA GLY A 930 -0.16 56.26 41.34
C GLY A 930 -1.25 56.00 40.31
N GLU A 931 -1.80 57.06 39.70
CA GLU A 931 -2.81 56.95 38.63
C GLU A 931 -2.28 56.24 37.39
N ALA A 932 -1.07 56.58 36.94
CA ALA A 932 -0.45 55.93 35.79
C ALA A 932 -0.10 54.45 36.04
N SER A 933 0.24 54.09 37.29
CA SER A 933 0.49 52.70 37.68
C SER A 933 -0.80 51.88 37.68
N GLN A 934 -1.89 52.42 38.24
CA GLN A 934 -3.21 51.76 38.23
C GLN A 934 -3.72 51.53 36.79
N ALA A 935 -3.63 52.54 35.93
CA ALA A 935 -4.01 52.41 34.52
C ALA A 935 -3.18 51.37 33.76
N TYR A 936 -1.89 51.21 34.11
CA TYR A 936 -1.05 50.14 33.55
C TYR A 936 -1.49 48.75 34.05
N ASP A 937 -1.77 48.61 35.35
CA ASP A 937 -2.18 47.33 35.94
C ASP A 937 -3.53 46.84 35.37
N ASP A 938 -4.47 47.77 35.15
CA ASP A 938 -5.77 47.48 34.53
C ASP A 938 -5.61 47.06 33.06
N ALA A 939 -4.82 47.80 32.28
CA ALA A 939 -4.53 47.48 30.88
C ALA A 939 -3.74 46.17 30.72
N ASN A 940 -2.79 45.90 31.61
CA ASN A 940 -2.01 44.67 31.63
C ASN A 940 -2.90 43.47 31.98
N SER A 941 -3.80 43.62 32.94
CA SER A 941 -4.76 42.56 33.30
C SER A 941 -5.71 42.22 32.15
N ALA A 942 -6.21 43.23 31.43
CA ALA A 942 -7.05 43.03 30.24
C ALA A 942 -6.29 42.35 29.10
N TYR A 943 -5.04 42.76 28.83
CA TYR A 943 -4.18 42.13 27.84
C TYR A 943 -3.87 40.66 28.17
N GLU A 944 -3.47 40.36 29.41
CA GLU A 944 -3.19 38.99 29.84
C GLU A 944 -4.43 38.09 29.75
N SER A 945 -5.63 38.61 30.07
CA SER A 945 -6.88 37.87 29.90
C SER A 945 -7.21 37.58 28.43
N ALA A 946 -6.99 38.55 27.54
CA ALA A 946 -7.21 38.38 26.10
C ALA A 946 -6.19 37.40 25.49
N LYS A 947 -4.92 37.52 25.89
CA LYS A 947 -3.83 36.63 25.47
C LYS A 947 -4.07 35.19 25.93
N SER A 948 -4.44 34.99 27.20
CA SER A 948 -4.79 33.67 27.71
C SER A 948 -5.97 33.03 26.97
N SER A 949 -6.93 33.84 26.50
CA SER A 949 -8.07 33.35 25.70
C SER A 949 -7.65 32.99 24.27
N TYR A 950 -6.68 33.72 23.71
CA TYR A 950 -6.06 33.41 22.41
C TYR A 950 -5.27 32.11 22.47
N ASP A 951 -4.41 31.94 23.48
CA ASP A 951 -3.61 30.74 23.67
C ASP A 951 -4.51 29.50 23.89
N ASP A 952 -5.57 29.63 24.71
CA ASP A 952 -6.56 28.57 24.94
C ASP A 952 -7.38 28.21 23.68
N PHE A 953 -7.58 29.18 22.77
CA PHE A 953 -8.16 28.96 21.45
C PHE A 953 -7.18 28.25 20.52
N ALA A 954 -5.92 28.69 20.46
CA ALA A 954 -4.89 28.09 19.61
C ALA A 954 -4.69 26.60 19.93
N ASP A 955 -4.61 26.25 21.22
CA ASP A 955 -4.51 24.86 21.68
C ASP A 955 -5.74 24.02 21.25
N LYS A 956 -6.95 24.58 21.37
CA LYS A 956 -8.19 23.90 20.95
C LYS A 956 -8.32 23.79 19.44
N ARG A 957 -7.89 24.81 18.70
CA ARG A 957 -7.85 24.81 17.23
C ARG A 957 -6.95 23.69 16.74
N GLN A 958 -5.75 23.57 17.29
CA GLN A 958 -4.84 22.47 16.96
C GLN A 958 -5.49 21.10 17.22
N ALA A 959 -6.14 20.92 18.38
CA ALA A 959 -6.82 19.67 18.71
C ALA A 959 -8.02 19.37 17.78
N ILE A 960 -8.70 20.40 17.27
CA ILE A 960 -9.77 20.26 16.27
C ILE A 960 -9.18 19.87 14.91
N ASP A 961 -8.07 20.48 14.51
CA ASP A 961 -7.39 20.17 13.25
C ASP A 961 -6.90 18.71 13.22
N GLU A 962 -6.26 18.26 14.30
CA GLU A 962 -5.84 16.85 14.44
C GLU A 962 -7.04 15.89 14.38
N ALA A 963 -8.16 16.23 15.03
CA ALA A 963 -9.38 15.40 14.99
C ALA A 963 -10.09 15.42 13.63
N ALA A 964 -10.00 16.54 12.90
CA ALA A 964 -10.60 16.70 11.58
C ALA A 964 -9.80 15.94 10.52
N ASP A 965 -8.47 15.99 10.58
CA ASP A 965 -7.57 15.24 9.71
C ASP A 965 -7.74 13.72 9.92
N ASP A 966 -7.84 13.27 11.18
CA ASP A 966 -8.12 11.85 11.50
C ASP A 966 -9.49 11.40 10.96
N TRP A 967 -10.51 12.24 11.09
CA TRP A 967 -11.84 11.95 10.53
C TRP A 967 -11.80 11.86 9.00
N GLU A 968 -11.15 12.80 8.31
CA GLU A 968 -11.02 12.81 6.85
C GLU A 968 -10.23 11.58 6.34
N ALA A 969 -9.11 11.27 6.99
CA ALA A 969 -8.28 10.12 6.66
C ALA A 969 -9.04 8.80 6.85
N THR A 970 -9.67 8.61 8.02
CA THR A 970 -10.47 7.42 8.35
C THR A 970 -11.60 7.21 7.33
N ARG A 971 -12.21 8.30 6.87
CA ARG A 971 -13.34 8.28 5.94
C ARG A 971 -12.92 7.95 4.51
N THR A 972 -11.80 8.52 4.07
CA THR A 972 -11.19 8.22 2.77
C THR A 972 -10.74 6.76 2.71
N GLU A 973 -10.12 6.26 3.79
CA GLU A 973 -9.69 4.87 3.89
C GLU A 973 -10.87 3.88 3.91
N ALA A 974 -11.99 4.24 4.55
CA ALA A 974 -13.18 3.39 4.68
C ALA A 974 -13.98 3.25 3.38
N TRP A 975 -13.89 4.22 2.46
CA TRP A 975 -14.75 4.28 1.27
C TRP A 975 -14.67 3.07 0.34
N PRO A 976 -13.49 2.54 -0.03
CA PRO A 976 -13.42 1.36 -0.88
C PRO A 976 -14.15 0.16 -0.27
N TYR A 977 -14.07 -0.02 1.05
CA TYR A 977 -14.74 -1.11 1.77
C TYR A 977 -16.25 -0.94 1.79
N GLN A 978 -16.74 0.28 2.07
CA GLN A 978 -18.17 0.61 1.98
C GLN A 978 -18.69 0.39 0.56
N ARG A 979 -17.95 0.86 -0.46
CA ARG A 979 -18.33 0.74 -1.87
C ARG A 979 -18.38 -0.71 -2.32
N MET A 980 -17.33 -1.49 -2.04
CA MET A 980 -17.25 -2.90 -2.41
C MET A 980 -18.31 -3.72 -1.67
N SER A 981 -18.48 -3.52 -0.36
CA SER A 981 -19.53 -4.21 0.41
C SER A 981 -20.93 -3.93 -0.15
N GLN A 982 -21.24 -2.66 -0.49
CA GLN A 982 -22.52 -2.28 -1.08
C GLN A 982 -22.76 -2.87 -2.47
N LEU A 983 -21.72 -3.00 -3.30
CA LEU A 983 -21.82 -3.63 -4.63
C LEU A 983 -22.07 -5.14 -4.55
N LEU A 984 -21.44 -5.81 -3.59
CA LEU A 984 -21.49 -7.28 -3.47
C LEU A 984 -22.75 -7.79 -2.75
N ARG A 985 -23.47 -6.91 -2.05
CA ARG A 985 -24.73 -7.21 -1.34
C ARG A 985 -25.92 -7.19 -2.29
N GLY A 986 -26.79 -8.20 -2.14
CA GLY A 986 -28.06 -8.30 -2.89
C GLY A 986 -29.17 -7.33 -2.46
N ASN A 987 -28.94 -6.48 -1.45
CA ASN A 987 -29.91 -5.49 -0.99
C ASN A 987 -29.28 -4.10 -0.97
N ASN A 988 -29.09 -3.50 -2.14
CA ASN A 988 -28.60 -2.14 -2.27
C ASN A 988 -29.77 -1.18 -2.54
N SER A 989 -29.94 -0.17 -1.69
CA SER A 989 -30.96 0.87 -1.79
C SER A 989 -30.60 1.96 -2.81
N LYS A 990 -29.33 2.04 -3.25
CA LYS A 990 -28.80 3.12 -4.12
C LYS A 990 -28.68 2.78 -5.62
N GLY A 991 -29.17 1.63 -6.09
CA GLY A 991 -29.38 1.37 -7.52
C GLY A 991 -28.22 0.78 -8.33
N ASP A 992 -27.00 0.71 -7.78
CA ASP A 992 -25.81 0.22 -8.53
C ASP A 992 -25.76 -1.32 -8.72
N ASN A 993 -26.55 -2.07 -7.95
CA ASN A 993 -26.79 -3.50 -8.15
C ASN A 993 -28.23 -3.70 -8.65
N ALA A 994 -28.46 -3.40 -9.93
CA ALA A 994 -29.79 -3.39 -10.56
C ALA A 994 -30.52 -4.75 -10.43
N ASP A 995 -29.77 -5.85 -10.50
CA ASP A 995 -30.31 -7.21 -10.43
C ASP A 995 -30.49 -7.73 -8.99
N LYS A 996 -30.02 -6.98 -7.97
CA LYS A 996 -30.12 -7.34 -6.54
C LYS A 996 -29.54 -8.72 -6.23
N LEU A 997 -28.47 -9.08 -6.92
CA LEU A 997 -27.79 -10.37 -6.76
C LEU A 997 -26.58 -10.22 -5.83
N THR A 998 -26.36 -11.21 -4.97
CA THR A 998 -25.07 -11.34 -4.26
C THR A 998 -23.99 -11.79 -5.25
N ILE A 999 -22.71 -11.50 -4.98
CA ILE A 999 -21.60 -11.98 -5.82
C ILE A 999 -21.58 -13.50 -5.97
N SER A 1000 -21.90 -14.21 -4.89
CA SER A 1000 -22.05 -15.67 -4.88
C SER A 1000 -23.16 -16.14 -5.82
N ALA A 1001 -24.33 -15.47 -5.81
CA ALA A 1001 -25.43 -15.79 -6.71
C ALA A 1001 -25.11 -15.45 -8.17
N TYR A 1002 -24.44 -14.33 -8.43
CA TYR A 1002 -23.99 -13.94 -9.75
C TYR A 1002 -22.99 -14.96 -10.33
N ALA A 1003 -21.97 -15.34 -9.56
CA ALA A 1003 -20.97 -16.33 -9.98
C ALA A 1003 -21.60 -17.68 -10.31
N VAL A 1004 -22.53 -18.14 -9.48
CA VAL A 1004 -23.30 -19.38 -9.69
C VAL A 1004 -24.14 -19.30 -10.96
N GLN A 1005 -24.81 -18.17 -11.23
CA GLN A 1005 -25.57 -17.97 -12.47
C GLN A 1005 -24.69 -17.99 -13.71
N GLN A 1006 -23.53 -17.31 -13.68
CA GLN A 1006 -22.62 -17.28 -14.83
C GLN A 1006 -22.04 -18.66 -15.15
N ILE A 1007 -21.68 -19.43 -14.12
CA ILE A 1007 -21.22 -20.80 -14.29
C ILE A 1007 -22.34 -21.68 -14.84
N PHE A 1008 -23.55 -21.55 -14.30
CA PHE A 1008 -24.67 -22.36 -14.77
C PHE A 1008 -25.05 -22.02 -16.22
N THR A 1009 -25.02 -20.76 -16.62
CA THR A 1009 -25.22 -20.34 -18.02
C THR A 1009 -24.20 -21.00 -18.94
N ALA A 1010 -22.92 -21.00 -18.57
CA ALA A 1010 -21.88 -21.69 -19.34
C ALA A 1010 -22.16 -23.21 -19.44
N VAL A 1011 -22.66 -23.84 -18.37
CA VAL A 1011 -23.07 -25.25 -18.38
C VAL A 1011 -24.23 -25.47 -19.36
N LEU A 1012 -25.24 -24.60 -19.36
CA LEU A 1012 -26.36 -24.67 -20.29
C LEU A 1012 -25.92 -24.48 -21.74
N ASP A 1013 -24.99 -23.57 -22.01
CA ASP A 1013 -24.45 -23.33 -23.35
C ASP A 1013 -23.71 -24.55 -23.90
N GLU A 1014 -22.82 -25.16 -23.10
CA GLU A 1014 -22.15 -26.41 -23.44
C GLU A 1014 -23.14 -27.57 -23.65
N THR A 1015 -24.17 -27.63 -22.80
CA THR A 1015 -25.25 -28.61 -22.93
C THR A 1015 -26.01 -28.44 -24.25
N ASN A 1016 -26.27 -27.20 -24.66
CA ASN A 1016 -26.96 -26.87 -25.90
C ASN A 1016 -26.11 -27.15 -27.15
N VAL A 1017 -24.78 -27.22 -27.04
CA VAL A 1017 -23.93 -27.71 -28.12
C VAL A 1017 -24.16 -29.20 -28.35
N ILE A 1018 -24.21 -29.98 -27.27
CA ILE A 1018 -24.44 -31.44 -27.32
C ILE A 1018 -25.87 -31.74 -27.81
N LEU A 1019 -26.87 -31.03 -27.29
CA LEU A 1019 -28.28 -31.21 -27.67
C LEU A 1019 -28.54 -30.91 -29.16
N ARG A 1020 -27.74 -30.04 -29.81
CA ARG A 1020 -27.85 -29.81 -31.26
C ARG A 1020 -27.57 -31.06 -32.09
N GLY A 1021 -26.70 -31.95 -31.59
CA GLY A 1021 -26.37 -33.22 -32.24
C GLY A 1021 -27.39 -34.33 -32.00
N ILE A 1022 -28.31 -34.16 -31.04
CA ILE A 1022 -29.31 -35.17 -30.66
C ILE A 1022 -30.66 -34.78 -31.24
N HIS A 1023 -31.27 -35.69 -32.00
CA HIS A 1023 -32.66 -35.55 -32.47
C HIS A 1023 -32.92 -34.25 -33.26
N GLY A 1024 -31.90 -33.72 -33.96
CA GLY A 1024 -32.00 -32.52 -34.79
C GLY A 1024 -32.03 -31.18 -34.03
N GLY A 1025 -31.66 -31.16 -32.74
CA GLY A 1025 -31.58 -29.91 -31.96
C GLY A 1025 -32.93 -29.34 -31.52
N ILE A 1026 -33.92 -30.21 -31.31
CA ILE A 1026 -35.30 -29.82 -30.94
C ILE A 1026 -35.36 -29.08 -29.60
N PHE A 1027 -34.50 -29.44 -28.65
CA PHE A 1027 -34.49 -28.86 -27.31
C PHE A 1027 -33.35 -27.89 -27.10
N ARG A 1028 -33.66 -26.74 -26.50
CA ARG A 1028 -32.68 -25.77 -26.01
C ARG A 1028 -32.98 -25.41 -24.57
N LEU A 1029 -31.96 -25.44 -23.71
CA LEU A 1029 -32.05 -25.04 -22.32
C LEU A 1029 -31.64 -23.57 -22.17
N SER A 1030 -32.34 -22.84 -21.32
CA SER A 1030 -31.94 -21.49 -20.90
C SER A 1030 -32.20 -21.28 -19.42
N LEU A 1031 -31.54 -20.27 -18.84
CA LEU A 1031 -31.89 -19.83 -17.50
C LEU A 1031 -33.32 -19.28 -17.52
N GLY A 1032 -34.19 -19.78 -16.63
CA GLY A 1032 -35.56 -19.31 -16.52
C GLY A 1032 -35.64 -17.93 -15.86
N SER A 1033 -36.73 -17.21 -16.10
CA SER A 1033 -36.98 -15.93 -15.40
C SER A 1033 -37.43 -16.21 -13.97
N GLY A 1034 -36.62 -15.80 -12.98
CA GLY A 1034 -37.02 -15.85 -11.57
C GLY A 1034 -38.23 -14.93 -11.30
N ALA A 1035 -39.12 -15.35 -10.39
CA ALA A 1035 -40.25 -14.51 -9.97
C ALA A 1035 -39.74 -13.19 -9.34
N LYS A 1036 -40.33 -12.05 -9.72
CA LYS A 1036 -40.02 -10.73 -9.15
C LYS A 1036 -40.28 -10.72 -7.64
N GLY A 1037 -39.21 -10.59 -6.85
CA GLY A 1037 -39.26 -10.40 -5.40
C GLY A 1037 -38.06 -11.01 -4.68
N ASN A 1038 -37.93 -10.76 -3.37
CA ASN A 1038 -36.89 -11.29 -2.46
C ASN A 1038 -36.87 -12.84 -2.35
N ALA A 1039 -37.48 -13.58 -3.28
CA ALA A 1039 -37.40 -15.02 -3.41
C ALA A 1039 -36.06 -15.44 -4.04
N LYS A 1040 -35.01 -15.26 -3.24
CA LYS A 1040 -33.80 -16.08 -3.07
C LYS A 1040 -33.38 -16.98 -4.24
N GLN A 1041 -32.29 -16.59 -4.91
CA GLN A 1041 -31.12 -17.43 -5.23
C GLN A 1041 -31.37 -18.82 -5.87
N GLY A 1042 -32.41 -18.97 -6.69
CA GLY A 1042 -32.66 -20.18 -7.46
C GLY A 1042 -32.02 -20.15 -8.86
N LEU A 1043 -31.69 -21.32 -9.41
CA LEU A 1043 -31.30 -21.51 -10.82
C LEU A 1043 -32.42 -22.17 -11.63
N PRO A 1044 -33.53 -21.48 -11.97
CA PRO A 1044 -34.60 -22.08 -12.77
C PRO A 1044 -34.09 -22.49 -14.16
N ILE A 1045 -34.53 -23.64 -14.67
CA ILE A 1045 -34.21 -24.10 -16.02
C ILE A 1045 -35.48 -23.98 -16.85
N SER A 1046 -35.40 -23.31 -17.99
CA SER A 1046 -36.45 -23.25 -19.00
C SER A 1046 -36.04 -24.14 -20.17
N VAL A 1047 -36.95 -25.00 -20.63
CA VAL A 1047 -36.73 -25.88 -21.79
C VAL A 1047 -37.56 -25.35 -22.95
N TYR A 1048 -36.89 -24.89 -23.99
CA TYR A 1048 -37.50 -24.54 -25.27
C TYR A 1048 -37.63 -25.80 -26.13
N ASP A 1049 -38.85 -26.08 -26.59
CA ASP A 1049 -39.16 -27.18 -27.52
C ASP A 1049 -39.51 -26.60 -28.91
N ALA A 1050 -38.66 -26.85 -29.90
CA ALA A 1050 -38.82 -26.38 -31.27
C ALA A 1050 -40.03 -26.99 -32.01
N ARG A 1051 -40.55 -28.15 -31.57
CA ARG A 1051 -41.76 -28.76 -32.16
C ARG A 1051 -43.01 -27.97 -31.82
N THR A 1052 -43.06 -27.44 -30.59
CA THR A 1052 -44.23 -26.73 -30.05
C THR A 1052 -44.04 -25.21 -30.01
N ASN A 1053 -42.81 -24.73 -30.24
CA ASN A 1053 -42.38 -23.34 -30.14
C ASN A 1053 -42.74 -22.72 -28.78
N ARG A 1054 -42.57 -23.48 -27.69
CA ARG A 1054 -42.92 -23.08 -26.32
C ARG A 1054 -41.76 -23.31 -25.36
N ASN A 1055 -41.67 -22.43 -24.37
CA ASN A 1055 -40.84 -22.62 -23.18
C ASN A 1055 -41.66 -23.34 -22.11
N SER A 1056 -41.16 -24.47 -21.63
CA SER A 1056 -41.81 -25.29 -20.61
C SER A 1056 -40.86 -25.58 -19.45
N ASP A 1057 -41.43 -25.96 -18.30
CA ASP A 1057 -40.67 -26.45 -17.15
C ASP A 1057 -40.16 -27.88 -17.45
N VAL A 1058 -38.99 -28.20 -16.91
CA VAL A 1058 -38.35 -29.54 -16.97
C VAL A 1058 -39.30 -30.67 -16.57
N LYS A 1059 -40.29 -30.39 -15.70
CA LYS A 1059 -41.31 -31.36 -15.27
C LYS A 1059 -42.23 -31.88 -16.39
N THR A 1060 -42.27 -31.21 -17.55
CA THR A 1060 -43.16 -31.56 -18.67
C THR A 1060 -42.54 -32.53 -19.69
N LEU A 1061 -41.27 -32.90 -19.50
CA LEU A 1061 -40.53 -33.80 -20.39
C LEU A 1061 -40.96 -35.27 -20.21
N SER A 1062 -40.95 -36.03 -21.30
CA SER A 1062 -41.14 -37.49 -21.25
C SER A 1062 -39.93 -38.21 -20.63
N GLY A 1063 -40.07 -39.50 -20.29
CA GLY A 1063 -38.97 -40.28 -19.69
C GLY A 1063 -37.71 -40.39 -20.56
N GLY A 1064 -37.87 -40.59 -21.88
CA GLY A 1064 -36.75 -40.61 -22.82
C GLY A 1064 -36.10 -39.22 -23.02
N GLU A 1065 -36.92 -38.16 -23.08
CA GLU A 1065 -36.45 -36.77 -23.19
C GLU A 1065 -35.71 -36.31 -21.93
N THR A 1066 -36.24 -36.66 -20.77
CA THR A 1066 -35.58 -36.40 -19.48
C THR A 1066 -34.21 -37.09 -19.44
N PHE A 1067 -34.10 -38.31 -19.95
CA PHE A 1067 -32.84 -39.05 -19.96
C PHE A 1067 -31.78 -38.36 -20.82
N PHE A 1068 -32.02 -38.11 -22.12
CA PHE A 1068 -30.96 -37.51 -22.95
C PHE A 1068 -30.65 -36.05 -22.59
N ILE A 1069 -31.64 -35.28 -22.08
CA ILE A 1069 -31.39 -33.92 -21.58
C ILE A 1069 -30.53 -33.97 -20.31
N SER A 1070 -30.79 -34.92 -19.40
CA SER A 1070 -29.96 -35.12 -18.21
C SER A 1070 -28.54 -35.55 -18.56
N LEU A 1071 -28.38 -36.41 -19.57
CA LEU A 1071 -27.09 -36.86 -20.07
C LEU A 1071 -26.31 -35.70 -20.70
N ALA A 1072 -26.94 -34.93 -21.59
CA ALA A 1072 -26.32 -33.76 -22.21
C ALA A 1072 -25.91 -32.72 -21.15
N LEU A 1073 -26.75 -32.50 -20.13
CA LEU A 1073 -26.45 -31.59 -19.02
C LEU A 1073 -25.26 -32.07 -18.17
N SER A 1074 -25.19 -33.37 -17.92
CA SER A 1074 -24.05 -33.99 -17.20
C SER A 1074 -22.74 -33.80 -17.96
N LEU A 1075 -22.77 -34.03 -19.27
CA LEU A 1075 -21.62 -33.88 -20.15
C LEU A 1075 -21.20 -32.42 -20.31
N GLY A 1076 -22.15 -31.49 -20.39
CA GLY A 1076 -21.91 -30.05 -20.38
C GLY A 1076 -21.31 -29.57 -19.07
N LEU A 1077 -21.82 -30.05 -17.92
CA LEU A 1077 -21.26 -29.77 -16.60
C LEU A 1077 -19.81 -30.27 -16.51
N ALA A 1078 -19.55 -31.51 -16.92
CA ALA A 1078 -18.21 -32.08 -16.92
C ALA A 1078 -17.24 -31.28 -17.80
N ARG A 1079 -17.69 -30.75 -18.96
CA ARG A 1079 -16.90 -29.84 -19.81
C ARG A 1079 -16.54 -28.55 -19.07
N VAL A 1080 -17.51 -27.87 -18.48
CA VAL A 1080 -17.25 -26.59 -17.78
C VAL A 1080 -16.35 -26.78 -16.56
N VAL A 1081 -16.50 -27.89 -15.81
CA VAL A 1081 -15.62 -28.24 -14.69
C VAL A 1081 -14.17 -28.42 -15.17
N GLN A 1082 -13.94 -29.09 -16.31
CA GLN A 1082 -12.60 -29.27 -16.89
C GLN A 1082 -11.98 -27.96 -17.35
N THR A 1083 -12.73 -27.11 -18.05
CA THR A 1083 -12.20 -25.85 -18.59
C THR A 1083 -11.85 -24.85 -17.48
N ARG A 1084 -12.64 -24.81 -16.40
CA ARG A 1084 -12.46 -23.82 -15.33
C ARG A 1084 -11.55 -24.30 -14.19
N THR A 1085 -11.51 -25.61 -13.92
CA THR A 1085 -10.64 -26.16 -12.87
C THR A 1085 -9.32 -26.55 -13.50
N SER A 1086 -8.39 -25.58 -13.58
CA SER A 1086 -7.03 -25.82 -14.08
C SER A 1086 -6.39 -26.96 -13.28
N GLY A 1087 -6.19 -28.12 -13.90
CA GLY A 1087 -5.48 -29.26 -13.31
C GLY A 1087 -6.30 -30.50 -12.93
N ILE A 1088 -7.58 -30.62 -13.33
CA ILE A 1088 -8.30 -31.90 -13.27
C ILE A 1088 -8.60 -32.42 -14.68
N GLU A 1089 -7.63 -33.12 -15.28
CA GLU A 1089 -7.80 -33.78 -16.58
C GLU A 1089 -8.59 -35.10 -16.38
N MET A 1090 -9.92 -35.08 -16.47
CA MET A 1090 -10.73 -36.29 -16.22
C MET A 1090 -10.71 -37.24 -17.42
N GLY A 1091 -10.10 -38.42 -17.23
CA GLY A 1091 -9.83 -39.38 -18.29
C GLY A 1091 -10.97 -40.35 -18.58
N VAL A 1092 -11.73 -40.80 -17.57
CA VAL A 1092 -12.78 -41.84 -17.72
C VAL A 1092 -14.11 -41.35 -17.16
N PHE A 1093 -15.19 -41.52 -17.92
CA PHE A 1093 -16.56 -41.19 -17.53
C PHE A 1093 -17.46 -42.43 -17.63
N PHE A 1094 -18.19 -42.79 -16.56
CA PHE A 1094 -19.07 -43.96 -16.56
C PHE A 1094 -20.55 -43.56 -16.71
N ILE A 1095 -21.27 -44.22 -17.61
CA ILE A 1095 -22.71 -44.00 -17.83
C ILE A 1095 -23.47 -45.28 -17.48
N ASP A 1096 -24.29 -45.24 -16.42
CA ASP A 1096 -25.07 -46.39 -15.95
C ASP A 1096 -26.55 -46.27 -16.38
N GLU A 1097 -26.93 -47.05 -17.41
CA GLU A 1097 -28.31 -47.30 -17.87
C GLU A 1097 -29.11 -46.10 -18.44
N GLY A 1098 -30.31 -46.37 -18.99
CA GLY A 1098 -31.25 -45.41 -19.60
C GLY A 1098 -31.32 -45.41 -21.14
N PHE A 1099 -30.38 -46.09 -21.80
CA PHE A 1099 -30.41 -46.28 -23.26
C PHE A 1099 -31.60 -47.13 -23.75
N GLY A 1100 -32.23 -47.90 -22.86
CA GLY A 1100 -33.42 -48.70 -23.16
C GLY A 1100 -34.74 -47.90 -23.19
N THR A 1101 -34.77 -46.69 -22.61
CA THR A 1101 -35.93 -45.78 -22.68
C THR A 1101 -35.89 -44.86 -23.89
N LEU A 1102 -34.79 -44.90 -24.66
CA LEU A 1102 -34.63 -44.14 -25.90
C LEU A 1102 -35.18 -44.92 -27.08
N ASP A 1103 -35.80 -44.22 -28.04
CA ASP A 1103 -36.09 -44.80 -29.35
C ASP A 1103 -34.79 -45.07 -30.15
N ASP A 1104 -34.91 -45.86 -31.22
CA ASP A 1104 -33.77 -46.31 -32.02
C ASP A 1104 -32.99 -45.16 -32.69
N THR A 1105 -33.67 -44.06 -33.04
CA THR A 1105 -33.08 -42.90 -33.71
C THR A 1105 -32.31 -42.06 -32.69
N CYS A 1106 -32.94 -41.70 -31.58
CA CYS A 1106 -32.35 -40.94 -30.49
C CYS A 1106 -31.17 -41.70 -29.85
N ARG A 1107 -31.29 -43.02 -29.69
CA ARG A 1107 -30.18 -43.85 -29.22
C ARG A 1107 -28.97 -43.79 -30.15
N ARG A 1108 -29.19 -43.85 -31.48
CA ARG A 1108 -28.10 -43.72 -32.47
C ARG A 1108 -27.43 -42.36 -32.38
N ASP A 1109 -28.20 -41.28 -32.32
CA ASP A 1109 -27.69 -39.91 -32.22
C ASP A 1109 -26.85 -39.70 -30.94
N VAL A 1110 -27.35 -40.22 -29.80
CA VAL A 1110 -26.61 -40.17 -28.53
C VAL A 1110 -25.30 -40.95 -28.64
N ILE A 1111 -25.27 -42.12 -29.27
CA ILE A 1111 -24.03 -42.90 -29.46
C ILE A 1111 -23.02 -42.13 -30.33
N LEU A 1112 -23.46 -41.52 -31.42
CA LEU A 1112 -22.61 -40.71 -32.29
C LEU A 1112 -22.00 -39.53 -31.53
N GLU A 1113 -22.79 -38.86 -30.70
CA GLU A 1113 -22.31 -37.73 -29.91
C GLU A 1113 -21.33 -38.17 -28.81
N LEU A 1114 -21.55 -39.33 -28.19
CA LEU A 1114 -20.59 -39.95 -27.27
C LEU A 1114 -19.28 -40.35 -27.98
N GLN A 1115 -19.34 -40.82 -29.23
CA GLN A 1115 -18.15 -41.12 -30.03
C GLN A 1115 -17.34 -39.86 -30.38
N LYS A 1116 -17.99 -38.76 -30.77
CA LYS A 1116 -17.30 -37.47 -31.00
C LYS A 1116 -16.62 -36.96 -29.72
N LEU A 1117 -17.27 -37.15 -28.57
CA LEU A 1117 -16.68 -36.80 -27.28
C LEU A 1117 -15.47 -37.69 -26.95
N ALA A 1118 -15.52 -38.96 -27.33
CA ALA A 1118 -14.43 -39.91 -27.15
C ALA A 1118 -13.21 -39.57 -28.03
N GLU A 1119 -13.41 -39.13 -29.28
CA GLU A 1119 -12.36 -38.67 -30.19
C GLU A 1119 -11.58 -37.46 -29.66
N GLN A 1120 -12.19 -36.66 -28.79
CA GLN A 1120 -11.55 -35.51 -28.11
C GLN A 1120 -10.63 -35.93 -26.94
N GLY A 1121 -10.17 -37.18 -26.92
CA GLY A 1121 -9.25 -37.71 -25.90
C GLY A 1121 -9.92 -38.16 -24.60
N ARG A 1122 -11.24 -38.40 -24.63
CA ARG A 1122 -12.02 -38.83 -23.45
C ARG A 1122 -12.30 -40.31 -23.50
N SER A 1123 -12.27 -40.97 -22.35
CA SER A 1123 -12.67 -42.37 -22.24
C SER A 1123 -14.06 -42.45 -21.65
N ILE A 1124 -15.00 -43.10 -22.33
CA ILE A 1124 -16.38 -43.26 -21.88
C ILE A 1124 -16.64 -44.76 -21.69
N GLY A 1125 -17.04 -45.14 -20.49
CA GLY A 1125 -17.47 -46.49 -20.14
C GLY A 1125 -18.99 -46.54 -20.03
N ILE A 1126 -19.65 -47.29 -20.90
CA ILE A 1126 -21.11 -47.46 -20.84
C ILE A 1126 -21.43 -48.77 -20.11
N ILE A 1127 -22.32 -48.73 -19.13
CA ILE A 1127 -22.91 -49.94 -18.53
C ILE A 1127 -24.30 -50.13 -19.14
N SER A 1128 -24.47 -51.21 -19.90
CA SER A 1128 -25.75 -51.52 -20.53
C SER A 1128 -25.87 -53.01 -20.88
N HIS A 1129 -27.10 -53.48 -21.01
CA HIS A 1129 -27.46 -54.82 -21.48
C HIS A 1129 -28.19 -54.77 -22.84
N VAL A 1130 -28.23 -53.59 -23.49
CA VAL A 1130 -28.95 -53.37 -24.76
C VAL A 1130 -28.13 -53.94 -25.91
N SER A 1131 -28.68 -54.92 -26.64
CA SER A 1131 -27.98 -55.65 -27.70
C SER A 1131 -27.40 -54.77 -28.81
N GLN A 1132 -28.06 -53.66 -29.15
CA GLN A 1132 -27.55 -52.74 -30.18
C GLN A 1132 -26.25 -52.03 -29.77
N LEU A 1133 -26.03 -51.79 -28.46
CA LEU A 1133 -24.77 -51.23 -27.97
C LEU A 1133 -23.64 -52.26 -28.07
N GLN A 1134 -23.96 -53.55 -27.87
CA GLN A 1134 -23.02 -54.67 -28.01
C GLN A 1134 -22.53 -54.83 -29.46
N GLU A 1135 -23.34 -54.46 -30.45
CA GLU A 1135 -22.94 -54.49 -31.87
C GLU A 1135 -22.12 -53.26 -32.28
N SER A 1136 -22.40 -52.08 -31.69
CA SER A 1136 -21.75 -50.82 -32.06
C SER A 1136 -20.41 -50.55 -31.36
N ILE A 1137 -20.15 -51.14 -30.20
CA ILE A 1137 -18.94 -50.88 -29.39
C ILE A 1137 -18.07 -52.14 -29.37
N GLY A 1138 -16.93 -52.10 -30.07
CA GLY A 1138 -16.03 -53.25 -30.23
C GLY A 1138 -15.30 -53.69 -28.96
N THR A 1139 -14.98 -52.76 -28.05
CA THR A 1139 -14.26 -53.05 -26.80
C THR A 1139 -15.23 -53.27 -25.64
N GLN A 1140 -15.25 -54.48 -25.07
CA GLN A 1140 -16.24 -54.87 -24.05
C GLN A 1140 -15.63 -55.62 -22.86
N ILE A 1141 -16.15 -55.33 -21.67
CA ILE A 1141 -16.02 -56.14 -20.46
C ILE A 1141 -17.31 -56.95 -20.32
N LYS A 1142 -17.22 -58.28 -20.44
CA LYS A 1142 -18.36 -59.17 -20.26
C LYS A 1142 -18.39 -59.73 -18.84
N VAL A 1143 -19.45 -59.42 -18.11
CA VAL A 1143 -19.69 -59.90 -16.75
C VAL A 1143 -20.72 -61.03 -16.79
N THR A 1144 -20.27 -62.25 -16.54
CA THR A 1144 -21.12 -63.45 -16.52
C THR A 1144 -21.29 -63.97 -15.09
N ARG A 1145 -22.45 -64.55 -14.78
CA ARG A 1145 -22.66 -65.25 -13.51
C ARG A 1145 -22.15 -66.67 -13.63
N GLY A 1146 -21.32 -67.11 -12.68
CA GLY A 1146 -20.85 -68.49 -12.61
C GLY A 1146 -21.92 -69.47 -12.15
N GLU A 1147 -21.66 -70.76 -12.36
CA GLU A 1147 -22.48 -71.86 -11.86
C GLU A 1147 -22.20 -72.10 -10.37
N SER A 1148 -23.26 -72.29 -9.56
CA SER A 1148 -23.10 -72.65 -8.16
C SER A 1148 -22.90 -74.16 -8.01
N ALA A 1149 -22.19 -74.61 -6.97
CA ALA A 1149 -21.84 -76.03 -6.73
C ALA A 1149 -23.06 -76.99 -6.60
N GLY A 1150 -24.29 -76.46 -6.63
CA GLY A 1150 -25.56 -77.20 -6.62
C GLY A 1150 -26.33 -77.24 -7.96
N GLY A 1151 -25.73 -76.87 -9.09
CA GLY A 1151 -26.28 -77.14 -10.43
C GLY A 1151 -27.49 -76.29 -10.86
N LYS A 1152 -27.77 -75.15 -10.21
CA LYS A 1152 -28.69 -74.13 -10.73
C LYS A 1152 -27.87 -73.03 -11.41
N GLU A 1153 -28.12 -72.79 -12.70
CA GLU A 1153 -27.59 -71.63 -13.43
C GLU A 1153 -28.00 -70.34 -12.72
N GLY A 1154 -27.04 -69.44 -12.48
CA GLY A 1154 -27.31 -68.05 -12.06
C GLY A 1154 -27.09 -67.68 -10.58
N ASP A 1155 -26.60 -68.58 -9.72
CA ASP A 1155 -26.33 -68.30 -8.29
C ASP A 1155 -24.87 -68.58 -7.83
N GLY A 1156 -23.92 -68.72 -8.75
CA GLY A 1156 -22.48 -68.81 -8.47
C GLY A 1156 -21.76 -67.45 -8.47
N PRO A 1157 -20.44 -67.42 -8.19
CA PRO A 1157 -19.65 -66.19 -8.22
C PRO A 1157 -19.55 -65.64 -9.65
N SER A 1158 -19.55 -64.31 -9.78
CA SER A 1158 -19.43 -63.65 -11.08
C SER A 1158 -17.99 -63.71 -11.62
N ARG A 1159 -17.88 -63.71 -12.95
CA ARG A 1159 -16.63 -63.71 -13.70
C ARG A 1159 -16.57 -62.52 -14.65
N ILE A 1160 -15.36 -62.00 -14.85
CA ILE A 1160 -15.05 -60.94 -15.81
C ILE A 1160 -14.24 -61.55 -16.96
N ASP A 1161 -14.73 -61.39 -18.19
CA ASP A 1161 -14.03 -61.71 -19.43
C ASP A 1161 -13.97 -60.46 -20.33
N PHE A 1162 -13.06 -60.43 -21.31
CA PHE A 1162 -12.84 -59.30 -22.19
C PHE A 1162 -13.08 -59.67 -23.65
N GLN A 1163 -13.70 -58.77 -24.42
CA GLN A 1163 -13.84 -58.89 -25.87
C GLN A 1163 -13.25 -57.64 -26.51
N LEU A 1164 -12.30 -57.84 -27.42
CA LEU A 1164 -11.70 -56.82 -28.25
C LEU A 1164 -11.97 -57.19 -29.71
N VAL A 1165 -12.46 -56.22 -30.49
CA VAL A 1165 -12.67 -56.34 -31.95
C VAL A 1165 -11.64 -55.52 -32.68
#